data_AF-A0A0A1U5Q4-F1
#
_entry.id   AF-A0A0A1U5Q4-F1
#
_cell.length_a   1.000
_cell.length_b   1.000
_cell.length_c   1.000
_cell.angle_alpha   90.00
_cell.angle_beta   90.00
_cell.angle_gamma   90.00
#
_symmetry.space_group_name_H-M   'P 1'
#
loop_
_entity.id
_entity.type
_entity.pdbx_description
1 polymer ?
#
loop_
_entity_poly.entity_id
_entity_poly.type
_entity_poly.pdbx_seq_one_letter_code
_entity_poly.pdbx_strand_id
1 'polypeptide(L)'
;MFFIFIALCFTSFATDVQASGKRENVTEPTYVTINCTGTLMNVTQETRANYTNCTDYVPQNSNTTYVLIVCNATLVNVTTTDRNIYSNCTDFIPNGNVQNVTIVCNGNYYNVSAEDRLNLTNCQDFKPSEPVTIIVMKCNNTLIRIKSDQKDKYSNCEDFIPSGQNQTVTLICNGEYFNVTKEDAVALIDCKEYTPEPNPVFIKIICNNTVIEIKESERNNYPYCKDYIPQNVTIICNGTVMNVTQEDRPKYPNCTDYKPSQNITYTLIVCNATLVNVTTQDRNIYSNCTDFIPNGNVQNVTIVCNGQFYNVSAEDRLNLTNCQDYKPQEFIPIVCNGTIMNVTVQDRPNYPNCTDYKPSQNITYTLIVCNATLVNVTTQDRNRFPQCTDFVPSGSVQNVTIVCAGKVYNVSVEDRIKLSNCEDYHPPKPYFTILDCNKYLLKVPTKDVNKYPYCTPYIPSGSTNTTVTIVCKGYVFNVTKDERSKYTDCTNYNPTPVYPEDHTNSTYVIINCNGTLKNVTFEDRKNYMNCSDYIRPIPENNVYHNLTCNGTNVIVEEREMNNHTGCVDNGVLGFSNSDQVINNRTLDGVEVKGMKVDNCKMNNLTINKSVIESGKVEKTEFKYSEFVDTTFSNSKFEETSFKSTQLNDFKFVGGSIKKVEFKDSMVKSSTFSESYLKDVSFEGAYKSRKEGHKKSIKKEARESVLSSVTFFKCDMTEFGIEKMRLQDVAMSSQEELKSEM
;
A
#
# COMPACT_ATOMS: atom_id res chain seq x y z
N MET A 1 -56.84 -7.97 -18.76
CA MET A 1 -58.03 -7.54 -19.51
C MET A 1 -58.47 -6.21 -18.89
N PHE A 2 -58.39 -5.13 -19.68
CA PHE A 2 -58.75 -3.74 -19.41
C PHE A 2 -57.92 -2.93 -18.38
N PHE A 3 -57.86 -1.63 -18.69
CA PHE A 3 -56.73 -0.70 -18.63
C PHE A 3 -57.34 0.71 -18.41
N ILE A 4 -56.51 1.65 -17.94
CA ILE A 4 -56.58 3.13 -18.09
C ILE A 4 -57.29 3.87 -16.92
N PHE A 5 -56.70 4.75 -16.08
CA PHE A 5 -55.75 5.92 -16.11
C PHE A 5 -56.42 7.31 -16.24
N ILE A 6 -55.87 8.26 -15.44
CA ILE A 6 -55.81 9.75 -15.59
C ILE A 6 -57.03 10.55 -15.04
N ALA A 7 -56.94 11.75 -14.46
CA ALA A 7 -56.06 12.54 -13.58
C ALA A 7 -56.56 14.01 -13.63
N LEU A 8 -56.08 14.84 -12.68
CA LEU A 8 -55.89 16.31 -12.72
C LEU A 8 -57.01 17.29 -12.24
N CYS A 9 -56.74 17.86 -11.05
CA CYS A 9 -56.43 19.27 -10.76
C CYS A 9 -57.47 20.43 -10.63
N PHE A 10 -57.08 21.34 -9.71
CA PHE A 10 -57.19 22.82 -9.64
C PHE A 10 -58.24 23.52 -8.74
N THR A 11 -57.72 24.09 -7.62
CA THR A 11 -57.91 25.43 -6.98
C THR A 11 -59.26 25.95 -6.45
N SER A 12 -59.26 26.50 -5.21
CA SER A 12 -59.53 27.93 -4.93
C SER A 12 -59.43 28.36 -3.43
N PHE A 13 -58.77 29.50 -3.23
CA PHE A 13 -58.91 30.67 -2.32
C PHE A 13 -59.37 30.64 -0.84
N ALA A 14 -58.64 31.49 -0.08
CA ALA A 14 -58.72 32.13 1.26
C ALA A 14 -60.13 32.45 1.85
N THR A 15 -60.35 32.67 3.17
CA THR A 15 -59.76 33.66 4.12
C THR A 15 -60.16 33.40 5.61
N ASP A 16 -59.28 33.88 6.52
CA ASP A 16 -59.49 34.51 7.85
C ASP A 16 -59.94 33.79 9.16
N VAL A 17 -58.99 33.87 10.13
CA VAL A 17 -59.06 34.32 11.56
C VAL A 17 -60.09 33.68 12.52
N GLN A 18 -59.59 32.93 13.52
CA GLN A 18 -59.67 33.30 14.95
C GLN A 18 -58.85 32.36 15.86
N ALA A 19 -58.18 32.98 16.83
CA ALA A 19 -57.39 32.34 17.87
C ALA A 19 -58.27 31.79 19.01
N SER A 20 -57.93 30.61 19.53
CA SER A 20 -58.13 30.30 20.95
C SER A 20 -57.05 29.33 21.42
N GLY A 21 -56.34 29.70 22.48
CA GLY A 21 -55.24 28.94 23.03
C GLY A 21 -55.70 27.81 23.94
N LYS A 22 -54.96 26.70 23.89
CA LYS A 22 -54.80 25.75 24.99
C LYS A 22 -53.31 25.44 25.11
N ARG A 23 -52.76 25.72 26.30
CA ARG A 23 -51.43 25.23 26.72
C ARG A 23 -51.56 23.74 26.99
N GLU A 24 -50.91 22.91 26.18
CA GLU A 24 -50.56 21.55 26.55
C GLU A 24 -49.17 21.58 27.19
N ASN A 25 -49.06 21.04 28.40
CA ASN A 25 -47.78 20.80 29.05
C ASN A 25 -47.08 19.69 28.26
N VAL A 26 -46.14 20.06 27.39
CA VAL A 26 -45.25 19.12 26.74
C VAL A 26 -44.24 18.65 27.78
N THR A 27 -44.45 17.45 28.32
CA THR A 27 -43.40 16.74 29.07
C THR A 27 -42.31 16.34 28.08
N GLU A 28 -41.08 16.75 28.36
CA GLU A 28 -39.92 16.39 27.54
C GLU A 28 -39.80 14.86 27.41
N PRO A 29 -39.47 14.35 26.21
CA PRO A 29 -39.34 12.93 26.00
C PRO A 29 -38.16 12.38 26.82
N THR A 30 -38.41 11.32 27.59
CA THR A 30 -37.38 10.56 28.28
C THR A 30 -36.71 9.59 27.30
N TYR A 31 -35.37 9.53 27.34
CA TYR A 31 -34.56 8.69 26.46
C TYR A 31 -33.89 7.55 27.25
N VAL A 32 -33.72 6.40 26.59
CA VAL A 32 -32.98 5.24 27.10
C VAL A 32 -31.91 4.85 26.08
N THR A 33 -30.70 4.55 26.57
CA THR A 33 -29.61 4.01 25.76
C THR A 33 -29.74 2.49 25.64
N ILE A 34 -29.70 1.97 24.42
CA ILE A 34 -29.75 0.53 24.14
C ILE A 34 -28.51 0.08 23.36
N ASN A 35 -28.09 -1.16 23.59
CA ASN A 35 -27.03 -1.85 22.85
C ASN A 35 -27.65 -2.82 21.85
N CYS A 36 -27.48 -2.52 20.56
CA CYS A 36 -27.87 -3.37 19.45
C CYS A 36 -26.61 -3.93 18.80
N THR A 37 -26.31 -5.21 19.02
CA THR A 37 -25.17 -5.92 18.37
C THR A 37 -23.81 -5.21 18.49
N GLY A 38 -23.55 -4.56 19.63
CA GLY A 38 -22.28 -3.86 19.89
C GLY A 38 -22.32 -2.35 19.60
N THR A 39 -23.41 -1.83 19.06
CA THR A 39 -23.59 -0.40 18.77
C THR A 39 -24.56 0.23 19.78
N LEU A 40 -24.15 1.34 20.39
CA LEU A 40 -24.98 2.10 21.33
C LEU A 40 -25.83 3.13 20.61
N MET A 41 -27.12 3.21 20.96
CA MET A 41 -28.05 4.22 20.43
C MET A 41 -29.04 4.69 21.49
N ASN A 42 -29.42 5.96 21.43
CA ASN A 42 -30.46 6.55 22.29
C ASN A 42 -31.81 6.50 21.58
N VAL A 43 -32.79 5.89 22.21
CA VAL A 43 -34.18 5.83 21.73
C VAL A 43 -35.11 6.48 22.74
N THR A 44 -36.23 7.03 22.30
CA THR A 44 -37.24 7.53 23.25
C THR A 44 -37.87 6.35 23.99
N GLN A 45 -38.33 6.56 25.22
CA GLN A 45 -39.04 5.54 26.00
C GLN A 45 -40.20 4.91 25.20
N GLU A 46 -40.87 5.71 24.37
CA GLU A 46 -41.99 5.30 23.51
C GLU A 46 -41.54 4.44 22.32
N THR A 47 -40.37 4.71 21.74
CA THR A 47 -39.85 3.96 20.59
C THR A 47 -39.01 2.74 20.97
N ARG A 48 -38.67 2.59 22.26
CA ARG A 48 -37.89 1.46 22.79
C ARG A 48 -38.46 0.09 22.44
N ALA A 49 -39.78 -0.05 22.41
CA ALA A 49 -40.46 -1.31 22.10
C ALA A 49 -40.18 -1.82 20.68
N ASN A 50 -39.76 -0.95 19.76
CA ASN A 50 -39.46 -1.30 18.37
C ASN A 50 -38.10 -2.00 18.20
N TYR A 51 -37.26 -2.03 19.25
CA TYR A 51 -35.90 -2.58 19.22
C TYR A 51 -35.81 -3.87 20.05
N THR A 52 -36.55 -4.89 19.63
CA THR A 52 -36.71 -6.16 20.35
C THR A 52 -35.42 -6.98 20.47
N ASN A 53 -34.46 -6.80 19.55
CA ASN A 53 -33.17 -7.49 19.54
C ASN A 53 -32.06 -6.72 20.26
N CYS A 54 -32.40 -5.67 21.01
CA CYS A 54 -31.44 -4.81 21.70
C CYS A 54 -31.69 -4.82 23.21
N THR A 55 -30.62 -4.70 23.98
CA THR A 55 -30.69 -4.70 25.45
C THR A 55 -30.49 -3.29 25.99
N ASP A 56 -31.12 -2.97 27.12
CA ASP A 56 -30.88 -1.70 27.79
C ASP A 56 -29.43 -1.67 28.27
N TYR A 57 -28.73 -0.61 27.92
CA TYR A 57 -27.33 -0.48 28.27
C TYR A 57 -27.22 -0.01 29.72
N VAL A 58 -26.78 -0.90 30.60
CA VAL A 58 -26.45 -0.59 32.00
C VAL A 58 -24.92 -0.53 32.13
N PRO A 59 -24.31 0.63 32.39
CA PRO A 59 -22.85 0.73 32.51
C PRO A 59 -22.35 -0.13 33.67
N GLN A 60 -21.38 -1.00 33.40
CA GLN A 60 -20.61 -1.65 34.45
C GLN A 60 -19.36 -0.82 34.72
N ASN A 61 -19.26 -0.31 35.96
CA ASN A 61 -18.16 0.45 36.59
C ASN A 61 -18.32 1.99 36.58
N SER A 62 -18.27 2.55 37.80
CA SER A 62 -18.60 3.94 38.14
C SER A 62 -17.47 4.97 37.96
N ASN A 63 -16.35 4.59 37.33
CA ASN A 63 -15.13 5.43 37.31
C ASN A 63 -14.67 5.86 35.90
N THR A 64 -15.54 5.78 34.89
CA THR A 64 -15.22 6.25 33.54
C THR A 64 -15.76 7.66 33.33
N THR A 65 -14.88 8.62 33.04
CA THR A 65 -15.28 9.98 32.65
C THR A 65 -15.79 10.00 31.22
N TYR A 66 -16.96 10.61 31.03
CA TYR A 66 -17.57 10.77 29.73
C TYR A 66 -17.53 12.23 29.28
N VAL A 67 -17.45 12.44 27.97
CA VAL A 67 -17.56 13.74 27.32
C VAL A 67 -18.77 13.70 26.41
N LEU A 68 -19.65 14.68 26.55
CA LEU A 68 -20.81 14.85 25.69
C LEU A 68 -20.34 15.56 24.41
N ILE A 69 -20.60 14.99 23.24
CA ILE A 69 -20.21 15.54 21.94
C ILE A 69 -21.43 15.67 21.03
N VAL A 70 -21.40 16.62 20.09
CA VAL A 70 -22.42 16.81 19.05
C VAL A 70 -21.88 16.27 17.73
N CYS A 71 -22.52 15.22 17.24
CA CYS A 71 -22.26 14.64 15.92
C CYS A 71 -23.54 14.77 15.09
N ASN A 72 -23.51 15.46 13.94
CA ASN A 72 -24.67 15.61 13.04
C ASN A 72 -25.97 15.98 13.79
N ALA A 73 -25.91 17.02 14.63
CA ALA A 73 -27.01 17.51 15.47
C ALA A 73 -27.55 16.52 16.53
N THR A 74 -26.83 15.44 16.83
CA THR A 74 -27.19 14.46 17.86
C THR A 74 -26.17 14.49 18.99
N LEU A 75 -26.65 14.49 20.24
CA LEU A 75 -25.81 14.40 21.43
C LEU A 75 -25.40 12.94 21.68
N VAL A 76 -24.10 12.71 21.73
CA VAL A 76 -23.51 11.39 21.96
C VAL A 76 -22.62 11.49 23.19
N ASN A 77 -22.77 10.55 24.13
CA ASN A 77 -21.91 10.47 25.30
C ASN A 77 -20.79 9.47 25.01
N VAL A 78 -19.55 9.94 24.91
CA VAL A 78 -18.39 9.10 24.59
C VAL A 78 -17.43 9.05 25.76
N THR A 79 -16.69 7.95 25.91
CA THR A 79 -15.62 7.91 26.92
C THR A 79 -14.49 8.86 26.50
N THR A 80 -13.75 9.39 27.47
CA THR A 80 -12.57 10.22 27.19
C THR A 80 -11.53 9.51 26.31
N THR A 81 -11.45 8.17 26.37
CA THR A 81 -10.50 7.36 25.58
C THR A 81 -10.95 7.22 24.13
N ASP A 82 -12.25 7.12 23.88
CA ASP A 82 -12.82 6.91 22.54
C ASP A 82 -13.03 8.22 21.76
N ARG A 83 -12.78 9.38 22.39
CA ARG A 83 -12.98 10.71 21.81
C ARG A 83 -12.29 10.90 20.46
N ASN A 84 -11.13 10.27 20.26
CA ASN A 84 -10.32 10.39 19.04
C ASN A 84 -10.96 9.71 17.83
N ILE A 85 -11.90 8.78 18.05
CA ILE A 85 -12.65 8.09 16.98
C ILE A 85 -13.70 9.04 16.36
N TYR A 86 -14.12 10.07 17.09
CA TYR A 86 -15.14 11.04 16.69
C TYR A 86 -14.52 12.39 16.27
N SER A 87 -13.50 12.35 15.42
CA SER A 87 -12.74 13.54 14.99
C SER A 87 -13.58 14.60 14.28
N ASN A 88 -14.72 14.22 13.70
CA ASN A 88 -15.64 15.13 12.98
C ASN A 88 -16.75 15.72 13.87
N CYS A 89 -16.71 15.49 15.19
CA CYS A 89 -17.71 15.97 16.14
C CYS A 89 -17.13 17.02 17.10
N THR A 90 -17.96 17.95 17.57
CA THR A 90 -17.53 18.99 18.52
C THR A 90 -18.01 18.69 19.92
N ASP A 91 -17.23 19.07 20.93
CA ASP A 91 -17.62 18.89 22.32
C ASP A 91 -18.86 19.74 22.63
N PHE A 92 -19.84 19.15 23.31
CA PHE A 92 -21.03 19.85 23.76
C PHE A 92 -20.70 20.54 25.08
N ILE A 93 -20.68 21.88 25.05
CA ILE A 93 -20.52 22.70 26.23
C ILE A 93 -21.92 23.14 26.66
N PRO A 94 -22.45 22.66 27.80
CA PRO A 94 -23.72 23.15 28.31
C PRO A 94 -23.56 24.63 28.68
N ASN A 95 -24.47 25.47 28.17
CA ASN A 95 -24.51 26.89 28.52
C ASN A 95 -24.54 27.09 30.05
N GLY A 96 -23.48 27.71 30.58
CA GLY A 96 -23.36 28.00 31.99
C GLY A 96 -22.09 28.77 32.34
N ASN A 97 -21.98 30.01 31.87
CA ASN A 97 -21.49 31.13 32.69
C ASN A 97 -21.91 32.45 32.03
N VAL A 98 -22.74 33.20 32.75
CA VAL A 98 -23.42 34.42 32.32
C VAL A 98 -22.38 35.52 32.08
N GLN A 99 -22.20 35.93 30.82
CA GLN A 99 -21.47 37.15 30.52
C GLN A 99 -22.45 38.32 30.34
N ASN A 100 -22.15 39.43 31.01
CA ASN A 100 -22.79 40.71 30.78
C ASN A 100 -22.57 41.12 29.32
N VAL A 101 -23.62 41.61 28.65
CA VAL A 101 -23.52 42.14 27.28
C VAL A 101 -23.26 43.63 27.37
N THR A 102 -22.21 44.11 26.70
CA THR A 102 -21.98 45.55 26.56
C THR A 102 -22.87 46.12 25.46
N ILE A 103 -23.77 47.04 25.83
CA ILE A 103 -24.64 47.76 24.91
C ILE A 103 -24.32 49.25 24.94
N VAL A 104 -24.60 49.95 23.83
CA VAL A 104 -24.47 51.41 23.75
C VAL A 104 -25.86 52.03 23.76
N CYS A 105 -26.14 52.85 24.76
CA CYS A 105 -27.37 53.64 24.87
C CYS A 105 -27.01 55.12 24.92
N ASN A 106 -27.50 55.93 23.97
CA ASN A 106 -27.24 57.37 23.90
C ASN A 106 -25.76 57.77 24.03
N GLY A 107 -24.85 56.97 23.46
CA GLY A 107 -23.40 57.23 23.44
C GLY A 107 -22.61 56.75 24.66
N ASN A 108 -23.27 56.16 25.67
CA ASN A 108 -22.61 55.59 26.84
C ASN A 108 -22.67 54.05 26.81
N TYR A 109 -21.61 53.40 27.32
CA TYR A 109 -21.48 51.95 27.36
C TYR A 109 -21.98 51.39 28.70
N TYR A 110 -22.85 50.39 28.63
CA TYR A 110 -23.40 49.71 29.80
C TYR A 110 -23.19 48.21 29.69
N ASN A 111 -22.73 47.58 30.76
CA ASN A 111 -22.73 46.13 30.90
C ASN A 111 -24.03 45.71 31.58
N VAL A 112 -24.92 45.05 30.84
CA VAL A 112 -26.22 44.63 31.36
C VAL A 112 -26.37 43.11 31.29
N SER A 113 -27.19 42.57 32.19
CA SER A 113 -27.59 41.17 32.13
C SER A 113 -28.46 40.92 30.90
N ALA A 114 -28.50 39.68 30.42
CA ALA A 114 -29.32 39.31 29.26
C ALA A 114 -30.83 39.52 29.49
N GLU A 115 -31.27 39.50 30.76
CA GLU A 115 -32.67 39.70 31.16
C GLU A 115 -33.03 41.19 31.16
N ASP A 116 -32.12 42.06 31.62
CA ASP A 116 -32.31 43.52 31.61
C ASP A 116 -32.28 44.10 30.19
N ARG A 117 -31.59 43.43 29.26
CA ARG A 117 -31.51 43.83 27.85
C ARG A 117 -32.89 43.96 27.19
N LEU A 118 -33.85 43.09 27.55
CA LEU A 118 -35.17 43.08 26.92
C LEU A 118 -36.04 44.28 27.32
N ASN A 119 -35.65 45.01 28.37
CA ASN A 119 -36.40 46.16 28.90
C ASN A 119 -35.84 47.51 28.45
N LEU A 120 -34.76 47.55 27.66
CA LEU A 120 -34.10 48.79 27.24
C LEU A 120 -34.49 49.17 25.80
N THR A 121 -35.18 50.29 25.65
CA THR A 121 -35.51 50.89 24.36
C THR A 121 -34.46 51.95 23.99
N ASN A 122 -34.07 52.03 22.71
CA ASN A 122 -33.02 52.91 22.15
C ASN A 122 -31.55 52.53 22.45
N CYS A 123 -31.23 51.25 22.62
CA CYS A 123 -29.86 50.76 22.77
C CYS A 123 -29.49 49.78 21.65
N GLN A 124 -28.19 49.72 21.28
CA GLN A 124 -27.68 48.78 20.27
C GLN A 124 -26.57 47.90 20.84
N ASP A 125 -26.52 46.65 20.38
CA ASP A 125 -25.42 45.73 20.69
C ASP A 125 -24.11 46.27 20.13
N PHE A 126 -23.08 46.31 20.95
CA PHE A 126 -21.74 46.64 20.48
C PHE A 126 -21.19 45.48 19.64
N LYS A 127 -21.22 45.61 18.30
CA LYS A 127 -20.53 44.70 17.38
C LYS A 127 -19.11 45.23 17.10
N PRO A 128 -18.04 44.48 17.42
CA PRO A 128 -16.70 44.93 17.10
C PRO A 128 -16.46 44.85 15.59
N SER A 129 -16.16 45.99 14.97
CA SER A 129 -15.60 46.07 13.62
C SER A 129 -14.08 45.98 13.70
N GLU A 130 -13.52 45.02 12.95
CA GLU A 130 -12.10 44.75 12.65
C GLU A 130 -11.10 44.65 13.82
N PRO A 131 -10.16 43.68 13.78
CA PRO A 131 -9.15 43.54 14.82
C PRO A 131 -8.21 44.74 14.79
N VAL A 132 -8.26 45.55 15.84
CA VAL A 132 -7.27 46.62 16.05
C VAL A 132 -5.97 45.96 16.51
N THR A 133 -4.95 46.01 15.66
CA THR A 133 -3.62 45.49 15.97
C THR A 133 -3.02 46.28 17.13
N ILE A 134 -2.68 45.61 18.24
CA ILE A 134 -1.89 46.22 19.31
C ILE A 134 -0.42 46.11 18.93
N ILE A 135 0.27 47.25 18.92
CA ILE A 135 1.72 47.33 18.70
C ILE A 135 2.41 47.70 20.01
N VAL A 136 3.62 47.17 20.21
CA VAL A 136 4.46 47.51 21.36
C VAL A 136 5.52 48.51 20.89
N MET A 137 5.60 49.66 21.56
CA MET A 137 6.60 50.69 21.28
C MET A 137 7.50 50.88 22.50
N LYS A 138 8.77 51.19 22.27
CA LYS A 138 9.73 51.55 23.32
C LYS A 138 9.84 53.07 23.41
N CYS A 139 9.46 53.62 24.55
CA CYS A 139 9.53 55.06 24.86
C CYS A 139 10.38 55.25 26.12
N ASN A 140 11.52 55.95 26.06
CA ASN A 140 12.35 56.26 27.23
C ASN A 140 12.61 55.02 28.15
N ASN A 141 13.03 53.89 27.55
CA ASN A 141 13.25 52.60 28.22
C ASN A 141 12.02 51.93 28.86
N THR A 142 10.81 52.42 28.58
CA THR A 142 9.56 51.78 28.99
C THR A 142 8.84 51.22 27.76
N LEU A 143 8.35 49.99 27.85
CA LEU A 143 7.52 49.39 26.80
C LEU A 143 6.06 49.79 27.02
N ILE A 144 5.43 50.34 25.99
CA ILE A 144 4.01 50.70 26.01
C ILE A 144 3.25 49.93 24.93
N ARG A 145 2.07 49.43 25.28
CA ARG A 145 1.14 48.78 24.34
C ARG A 145 0.13 49.81 23.88
N ILE A 146 0.07 50.06 22.57
CA ILE A 146 -0.85 51.02 21.99
C ILE A 146 -1.62 50.38 20.84
N LYS A 147 -2.79 50.94 20.53
CA LYS A 147 -3.53 50.55 19.32
C LYS A 147 -2.80 51.09 18.09
N SER A 148 -2.82 50.37 16.98
CA SER A 148 -2.11 50.76 15.74
C SER A 148 -2.55 52.13 15.20
N ASP A 149 -3.81 52.52 15.42
CA ASP A 149 -4.35 53.84 15.05
C ASP A 149 -3.89 54.99 15.98
N GLN A 150 -3.18 54.67 17.07
CA GLN A 150 -2.62 55.65 18.00
C GLN A 150 -1.12 55.91 17.77
N LYS A 151 -0.48 55.23 16.80
CA LYS A 151 0.97 55.32 16.56
C LYS A 151 1.48 56.75 16.38
N ASP A 152 0.73 57.58 15.67
CA ASP A 152 1.11 58.97 15.39
C ASP A 152 1.15 59.86 16.66
N LYS A 153 0.50 59.45 17.75
CA LYS A 153 0.55 60.14 19.05
C LYS A 153 1.82 59.85 19.84
N TYR A 154 2.61 58.85 19.43
CA TYR A 154 3.84 58.41 20.09
C TYR A 154 5.04 58.52 19.14
N SER A 155 5.12 59.65 18.42
CA SER A 155 6.13 59.92 17.38
C SER A 155 7.58 59.96 17.90
N ASN A 156 7.77 60.05 19.22
CA ASN A 156 9.06 59.99 19.90
C ASN A 156 9.45 58.58 20.40
N CYS A 157 8.70 57.54 20.00
CA CYS A 157 8.94 56.16 20.39
C CYS A 157 9.31 55.29 19.19
N GLU A 158 10.12 54.25 19.41
CA GLU A 158 10.54 53.31 18.35
C GLU A 158 9.72 52.01 18.40
N ASP A 159 9.48 51.41 17.23
CA ASP A 159 8.80 50.11 17.13
C ASP A 159 9.66 49.03 17.78
N PHE A 160 9.08 48.28 18.72
CA PHE A 160 9.77 47.16 19.35
C PHE A 160 9.40 45.87 18.61
N ILE A 161 10.34 45.31 17.84
CA ILE A 161 10.18 44.04 17.13
C ILE A 161 10.91 42.94 17.92
N PRO A 162 10.21 42.08 18.67
CA PRO A 162 10.85 40.96 19.35
C PRO A 162 11.25 39.88 18.33
N SER A 163 12.48 39.38 18.43
CA SER A 163 12.90 38.18 17.70
C SER A 163 12.46 36.93 18.49
N GLY A 164 11.57 36.15 17.88
CA GLY A 164 11.27 34.77 18.27
C GLY A 164 10.11 34.59 19.26
N GLN A 165 9.25 33.61 18.96
CA GLN A 165 8.11 33.17 19.77
C GLN A 165 8.54 32.53 21.10
N ASN A 166 7.64 32.56 22.08
CA ASN A 166 7.70 31.95 23.41
C ASN A 166 8.59 30.68 23.50
N GLN A 167 9.82 30.86 23.97
CA GLN A 167 10.70 29.77 24.37
C GLN A 167 11.01 29.89 25.86
N THR A 168 10.92 28.77 26.56
CA THR A 168 11.48 28.58 27.91
C THR A 168 12.95 28.21 27.76
N VAL A 169 13.84 28.89 28.47
CA VAL A 169 15.28 28.61 28.54
C VAL A 169 15.61 27.96 29.88
N THR A 170 16.51 26.97 29.86
CA THR A 170 17.03 26.35 31.09
C THR A 170 18.29 27.09 31.51
N LEU A 171 18.28 27.68 32.71
CA LEU A 171 19.42 28.36 33.29
C LEU A 171 20.04 27.51 34.41
N ILE A 172 21.37 27.55 34.54
CA ILE A 172 22.07 27.05 35.73
C ILE A 172 22.42 28.25 36.61
N CYS A 173 21.86 28.26 37.82
CA CYS A 173 22.15 29.26 38.85
C CYS A 173 22.69 28.51 40.07
N ASN A 174 23.92 28.78 40.51
CA ASN A 174 24.54 28.14 41.69
C ASN A 174 24.49 26.59 41.69
N GLY A 175 24.48 25.95 40.52
CA GLY A 175 24.46 24.50 40.37
C GLY A 175 23.06 23.87 40.29
N GLU A 176 21.99 24.67 40.36
CA GLU A 176 20.60 24.22 40.19
C GLU A 176 20.03 24.70 38.84
N TYR A 177 19.11 23.90 38.28
CA TYR A 177 18.53 24.12 36.96
C TYR A 177 17.14 24.75 37.07
N PHE A 178 16.92 25.85 36.34
CA PHE A 178 15.65 26.59 36.33
C PHE A 178 15.14 26.74 34.90
N ASN A 179 13.88 26.35 34.64
CA ASN A 179 13.21 26.63 33.37
C ASN A 179 12.43 27.93 33.51
N VAL A 180 12.88 28.98 32.83
CA VAL A 180 12.27 30.31 32.88
C VAL A 180 11.88 30.77 31.49
N THR A 181 10.89 31.65 31.38
CA THR A 181 10.62 32.30 30.09
C THR A 181 11.77 33.25 29.76
N LYS A 182 12.05 33.47 28.47
CA LYS A 182 13.12 34.37 28.05
C LYS A 182 12.94 35.81 28.55
N GLU A 183 11.70 36.20 28.85
CA GLU A 183 11.36 37.51 29.44
C GLU A 183 11.77 37.57 30.93
N ASP A 184 11.60 36.47 31.67
CA ASP A 184 12.01 36.37 33.08
C ASP A 184 13.52 36.18 33.26
N ALA A 185 14.21 35.62 32.25
CA ALA A 185 15.65 35.38 32.28
C ALA A 185 16.48 36.67 32.40
N VAL A 186 15.98 37.80 31.90
CA VAL A 186 16.67 39.11 31.95
C VAL A 186 16.68 39.70 33.38
N ALA A 187 15.84 39.20 34.28
CA ALA A 187 15.75 39.66 35.66
C ALA A 187 16.68 38.92 36.64
N LEU A 188 17.35 37.83 36.20
CA LEU A 188 18.20 37.00 37.06
C LEU A 188 19.68 37.34 36.85
N ILE A 189 20.20 38.20 37.72
CA ILE A 189 21.64 38.53 37.80
C ILE A 189 22.34 37.30 38.44
N ASP A 190 23.32 36.70 37.75
CA ASP A 190 24.15 35.53 38.14
C ASP A 190 23.77 34.11 37.66
N CYS A 191 22.97 33.97 36.59
CA CYS A 191 22.69 32.68 35.96
C CYS A 191 23.32 32.53 34.56
N LYS A 192 23.71 31.30 34.17
CA LYS A 192 24.19 31.00 32.80
C LYS A 192 23.21 30.09 32.07
N GLU A 193 22.99 30.35 30.79
CA GLU A 193 22.15 29.50 29.94
C GLU A 193 22.81 28.13 29.74
N TYR A 194 22.06 27.06 29.99
CA TYR A 194 22.55 25.70 29.81
C TYR A 194 22.46 25.31 28.34
N THR A 195 23.60 25.26 27.66
CA THR A 195 23.72 24.66 26.33
C THR A 195 24.12 23.19 26.47
N PRO A 196 23.25 22.21 26.16
CA PRO A 196 23.66 20.82 26.14
C PRO A 196 24.74 20.61 25.06
N GLU A 197 25.84 19.94 25.42
CA GLU A 197 26.82 19.49 24.42
C GLU A 197 26.15 18.48 23.47
N PRO A 198 26.43 18.54 22.16
CA PRO A 198 25.92 17.57 21.21
C PRO A 198 26.41 16.16 21.58
N ASN A 199 25.50 15.19 21.53
CA ASN A 199 25.64 13.79 21.92
C ASN A 199 27.11 13.29 21.96
N PRO A 200 27.66 12.95 23.14
CA PRO A 200 29.02 12.43 23.22
C PRO A 200 29.13 11.11 22.47
N VAL A 201 30.07 11.04 21.53
CA VAL A 201 30.43 9.80 20.82
C VAL A 201 31.20 8.90 21.79
N PHE A 202 30.70 7.69 21.98
CA PHE A 202 31.36 6.67 22.82
C PHE A 202 32.07 5.63 21.93
N ILE A 203 33.27 5.22 22.35
CA ILE A 203 34.04 4.14 21.73
C ILE A 203 34.37 3.04 22.75
N LYS A 204 34.54 1.82 22.25
CA LYS A 204 34.99 0.67 23.05
C LYS A 204 36.47 0.42 22.82
N ILE A 205 37.23 0.33 23.90
CA ILE A 205 38.66 0.02 23.91
C ILE A 205 38.96 -1.17 24.83
N ILE A 206 40.04 -1.89 24.55
CA ILE A 206 40.55 -3.00 25.36
C ILE A 206 41.74 -2.49 26.18
N CYS A 207 41.59 -2.51 27.50
CA CYS A 207 42.63 -2.23 28.48
C CYS A 207 42.83 -3.47 29.36
N ASN A 208 44.03 -4.06 29.41
CA ASN A 208 44.32 -5.24 30.26
C ASN A 208 43.26 -6.37 30.11
N ASN A 209 42.92 -6.74 28.87
CA ASN A 209 41.88 -7.73 28.53
C ASN A 209 40.44 -7.40 28.99
N THR A 210 40.17 -6.16 29.40
CA THR A 210 38.82 -5.69 29.73
C THR A 210 38.34 -4.70 28.68
N VAL A 211 37.12 -4.89 28.18
CA VAL A 211 36.48 -3.94 27.27
C VAL A 211 35.83 -2.85 28.11
N ILE A 212 36.22 -1.59 27.88
CA ILE A 212 35.62 -0.42 28.51
C ILE A 212 35.10 0.53 27.44
N GLU A 213 34.00 1.21 27.74
CA GLU A 213 33.37 2.21 26.88
C GLU A 213 33.70 3.60 27.43
N ILE A 214 34.29 4.46 26.60
CA ILE A 214 34.77 5.79 26.98
C ILE A 214 34.26 6.82 25.97
N LYS A 215 34.26 8.11 26.33
CA LYS A 215 34.01 9.16 25.33
C LYS A 215 35.20 9.26 24.39
N GLU A 216 34.98 9.53 23.10
CA GLU A 216 36.07 9.69 22.12
C GLU A 216 37.05 10.80 22.56
N SER A 217 36.55 11.87 23.18
CA SER A 217 37.38 12.95 23.73
C SER A 217 38.31 12.51 24.86
N GLU A 218 38.03 11.38 25.51
CA GLU A 218 38.84 10.80 26.58
C GLU A 218 39.89 9.81 26.07
N ARG A 219 39.94 9.53 24.76
CA ARG A 219 40.85 8.52 24.15
C ARG A 219 42.31 8.71 24.55
N ASN A 220 42.77 9.96 24.60
CA ASN A 220 44.15 10.30 24.94
C ASN A 220 44.52 10.00 26.41
N ASN A 221 43.53 9.76 27.29
CA ASN A 221 43.75 9.37 28.68
C ASN A 221 44.08 7.87 28.84
N TYR A 222 43.94 7.07 27.77
CA TYR A 222 44.14 5.61 27.78
C TYR A 222 45.23 5.15 26.78
N PRO A 223 46.47 5.67 26.85
CA PRO A 223 47.50 5.46 25.83
C PRO A 223 47.98 4.00 25.67
N TYR A 224 47.66 3.12 26.63
CA TYR A 224 48.05 1.71 26.62
C TYR A 224 46.93 0.77 26.15
N CYS A 225 45.77 1.30 25.77
CA CYS A 225 44.61 0.54 25.35
C CYS A 225 44.48 0.54 23.83
N LYS A 226 43.88 -0.52 23.27
CA LYS A 226 43.66 -0.66 21.82
C LYS A 226 42.18 -0.61 21.50
N ASP A 227 41.82 -0.15 20.31
CA ASP A 227 40.42 -0.16 19.86
C ASP A 227 39.86 -1.60 19.90
N TYR A 228 38.65 -1.75 20.42
CA TYR A 228 37.97 -3.04 20.47
C TYR A 228 37.49 -3.41 19.06
N ILE A 229 38.15 -4.38 18.44
CA ILE A 229 37.71 -4.96 17.17
C ILE A 229 36.97 -6.26 17.51
N PRO A 230 35.66 -6.37 17.24
CA PRO A 230 34.91 -7.60 17.51
C PRO A 230 35.48 -8.76 16.68
N GLN A 231 35.62 -9.94 17.29
CA GLN A 231 36.19 -11.12 16.62
C GLN A 231 35.31 -11.65 15.48
N ASN A 232 34.02 -11.32 15.50
CA ASN A 232 33.05 -11.67 14.47
C ASN A 232 32.42 -10.40 13.89
N VAL A 233 32.29 -10.36 12.57
CA VAL A 233 31.58 -9.32 11.83
C VAL A 233 30.35 -9.94 11.19
N THR A 234 29.21 -9.29 11.34
CA THR A 234 27.99 -9.65 10.63
C THR A 234 28.04 -9.03 9.23
N ILE A 235 27.89 -9.83 8.19
CA ILE A 235 27.87 -9.39 6.79
C ILE A 235 26.56 -9.79 6.10
N ILE A 236 26.14 -9.03 5.09
CA ILE A 236 25.05 -9.38 4.19
C ILE A 236 25.65 -9.86 2.86
N CYS A 237 25.39 -11.12 2.52
CA CYS A 237 25.74 -11.73 1.25
C CYS A 237 24.46 -12.10 0.51
N ASN A 238 24.18 -11.50 -0.66
CA ASN A 238 22.98 -11.81 -1.47
C ASN A 238 21.67 -11.82 -0.66
N GLY A 239 21.48 -10.85 0.24
CA GLY A 239 20.30 -10.74 1.09
C GLY A 239 20.27 -11.67 2.32
N THR A 240 21.28 -12.52 2.52
CA THR A 240 21.41 -13.38 3.70
C THR A 240 22.39 -12.78 4.70
N VAL A 241 21.98 -12.72 5.96
CA VAL A 241 22.82 -12.24 7.08
C VAL A 241 23.64 -13.40 7.62
N MET A 242 24.96 -13.25 7.72
CA MET A 242 25.86 -14.27 8.27
C MET A 242 26.96 -13.63 9.14
N ASN A 243 27.37 -14.34 10.19
CA ASN A 243 28.50 -13.95 11.04
C ASN A 243 29.77 -14.64 10.53
N VAL A 244 30.80 -13.85 10.22
CA VAL A 244 32.12 -14.34 9.82
C VAL A 244 33.16 -13.87 10.81
N THR A 245 34.23 -14.64 10.99
CA THR A 245 35.38 -14.15 11.76
C THR A 245 36.06 -13.01 11.01
N GLN A 246 36.76 -12.11 11.72
CA GLN A 246 37.53 -11.06 11.07
C GLN A 246 38.58 -11.61 10.09
N GLU A 247 39.12 -12.81 10.38
CA GLU A 247 40.08 -13.51 9.52
C GLU A 247 39.43 -14.06 8.24
N ASP A 248 38.16 -14.46 8.30
CA ASP A 248 37.41 -14.98 7.15
C ASP A 248 36.79 -13.87 6.30
N ARG A 249 36.65 -12.65 6.81
CA ARG A 249 36.04 -11.51 6.08
C ARG A 249 36.58 -11.29 4.65
N PRO A 250 37.89 -11.40 4.37
CA PRO A 250 38.42 -11.26 3.01
C PRO A 250 37.95 -12.34 2.02
N LYS A 251 37.43 -13.48 2.50
CA LYS A 251 36.87 -14.55 1.66
C LYS A 251 35.50 -14.19 1.08
N TYR A 252 34.91 -13.08 1.50
CA TYR A 252 33.57 -12.62 1.10
C TYR A 252 33.62 -11.21 0.47
N PRO A 253 34.32 -11.01 -0.66
CA PRO A 253 34.54 -9.69 -1.24
C PRO A 253 33.26 -9.02 -1.77
N ASN A 254 32.22 -9.80 -2.07
CA ASN A 254 30.95 -9.30 -2.61
C ASN A 254 29.88 -9.05 -1.54
N CYS A 255 30.25 -9.10 -0.26
CA CYS A 255 29.32 -8.92 0.85
C CYS A 255 29.61 -7.61 1.58
N THR A 256 28.56 -6.97 2.09
CA THR A 256 28.65 -5.70 2.83
C THR A 256 28.56 -5.94 4.33
N ASP A 257 29.23 -5.12 5.12
CA ASP A 257 29.14 -5.21 6.59
C ASP A 257 27.76 -4.74 7.03
N TYR A 258 27.12 -5.52 7.89
CA TYR A 258 25.82 -5.19 8.46
C TYR A 258 25.99 -4.07 9.49
N LYS A 259 25.51 -2.87 9.18
CA LYS A 259 25.44 -1.74 10.11
C LYS A 259 24.00 -1.56 10.58
N PRO A 260 23.64 -1.90 11.81
CA PRO A 260 22.30 -1.61 12.32
C PRO A 260 22.11 -0.08 12.41
N SER A 261 21.04 0.46 11.82
CA SER A 261 20.64 1.85 12.05
C SER A 261 20.11 1.97 13.48
N GLN A 262 20.51 3.03 14.18
CA GLN A 262 20.36 3.11 15.64
C GLN A 262 18.94 3.30 16.19
N ASN A 263 17.86 3.17 15.42
CA ASN A 263 16.51 3.44 15.96
C ASN A 263 15.36 2.59 15.39
N ILE A 264 15.63 1.43 14.80
CA ILE A 264 14.54 0.53 14.34
C ILE A 264 14.76 -0.86 14.95
N THR A 265 13.91 -1.23 15.90
CA THR A 265 13.83 -2.60 16.39
C THR A 265 13.03 -3.45 15.41
N TYR A 266 13.62 -4.55 14.99
CA TYR A 266 12.98 -5.54 14.12
C TYR A 266 12.53 -6.74 14.96
N THR A 267 11.39 -7.32 14.62
CA THR A 267 10.85 -8.55 15.22
C THR A 267 10.76 -9.62 14.13
N LEU A 268 11.34 -10.80 14.38
CA LEU A 268 11.13 -11.96 13.52
C LEU A 268 9.75 -12.54 13.83
N ILE A 269 8.98 -12.84 12.79
CA ILE A 269 7.66 -13.49 12.90
C ILE A 269 7.59 -14.70 11.98
N VAL A 270 6.80 -15.70 12.33
CA VAL A 270 6.49 -16.87 11.50
C VAL A 270 5.12 -16.68 10.88
N CYS A 271 5.08 -16.59 9.56
CA CYS A 271 3.86 -16.53 8.75
C CYS A 271 3.86 -17.75 7.81
N ASN A 272 2.86 -18.65 7.90
CA ASN A 272 2.74 -19.80 7.00
C ASN A 272 4.05 -20.62 6.86
N ALA A 273 4.68 -20.95 8.00
CA ALA A 273 5.98 -21.66 8.07
C ALA A 273 7.19 -20.93 7.45
N THR A 274 7.06 -19.64 7.14
CA THR A 274 8.15 -18.81 6.62
C THR A 274 8.55 -17.76 7.66
N LEU A 275 9.86 -17.59 7.85
CA LEU A 275 10.43 -16.59 8.75
C LEU A 275 10.45 -15.23 8.05
N VAL A 276 9.81 -14.22 8.64
CA VAL A 276 9.73 -12.86 8.07
C VAL A 276 10.27 -11.88 9.10
N ASN A 277 11.14 -10.97 8.66
CA ASN A 277 11.65 -9.89 9.51
C ASN A 277 10.79 -8.65 9.31
N VAL A 278 10.08 -8.20 10.35
CA VAL A 278 9.20 -7.02 10.28
C VAL A 278 9.67 -5.95 11.24
N THR A 279 9.40 -4.68 10.92
CA THR A 279 9.64 -3.60 11.89
C THR A 279 8.65 -3.73 13.05
N THR A 280 9.02 -3.25 14.24
CA THR A 280 8.10 -3.24 15.40
C THR A 280 6.82 -2.44 15.09
N GLN A 281 6.89 -1.43 14.21
CA GLN A 281 5.75 -0.61 13.80
C GLN A 281 4.79 -1.35 12.85
N ASP A 282 5.32 -2.20 11.97
CA ASP A 282 4.53 -2.97 11.00
C ASP A 282 3.96 -4.27 11.59
N ARG A 283 4.31 -4.62 12.82
CA ARG A 283 3.91 -5.87 13.47
C ARG A 283 2.39 -6.09 13.48
N ASN A 284 1.62 -5.02 13.62
CA ASN A 284 0.16 -5.06 13.69
C ASN A 284 -0.50 -5.40 12.34
N ILE A 285 0.22 -5.26 11.23
CA ILE A 285 -0.26 -5.61 9.87
C ILE A 285 -0.30 -7.14 9.69
N TYR A 286 0.52 -7.87 10.45
CA TYR A 286 0.67 -9.33 10.37
C TYR A 286 -0.09 -10.05 11.51
N SER A 287 -1.38 -9.75 11.65
CA SER A 287 -2.23 -10.28 12.73
C SER A 287 -2.35 -11.81 12.76
N ASN A 288 -2.14 -12.48 11.62
CA ASN A 288 -2.19 -13.95 11.49
C ASN A 288 -0.83 -14.64 11.68
N CYS A 289 0.21 -13.90 12.06
CA CYS A 289 1.56 -14.43 12.24
C CYS A 289 1.97 -14.40 13.72
N THR A 290 2.80 -15.36 14.13
CA THR A 290 3.29 -15.48 15.51
C THR A 290 4.72 -14.99 15.62
N ASP A 291 5.08 -14.36 16.74
CA ASP A 291 6.47 -13.92 16.95
C ASP A 291 7.40 -15.13 16.97
N PHE A 292 8.47 -15.04 16.19
CA PHE A 292 9.55 -16.00 16.24
C PHE A 292 10.44 -15.64 17.42
N ILE A 293 10.34 -16.44 18.48
CA ILE A 293 11.23 -16.33 19.63
C ILE A 293 12.42 -17.26 19.35
N PRO A 294 13.60 -16.73 18.99
CA PRO A 294 14.79 -17.56 18.87
C PRO A 294 15.11 -18.14 20.25
N ASN A 295 15.35 -19.44 20.31
CA ASN A 295 15.67 -20.21 21.52
C ASN A 295 16.54 -19.44 22.53
N GLY A 296 15.85 -18.83 23.50
CA GLY A 296 16.39 -18.41 24.78
C GLY A 296 15.72 -19.26 25.86
N ASN A 297 16.37 -20.36 26.23
CA ASN A 297 16.22 -21.13 27.47
C ASN A 297 14.84 -21.23 28.14
N VAL A 298 13.81 -21.74 27.45
CA VAL A 298 12.76 -22.53 28.12
C VAL A 298 12.34 -23.66 27.17
N GLN A 299 12.86 -24.87 27.37
CA GLN A 299 12.41 -26.04 26.59
C GLN A 299 11.09 -26.56 27.16
N ASN A 300 10.05 -26.57 26.32
CA ASN A 300 8.89 -27.42 26.54
C ASN A 300 9.22 -28.83 26.04
N VAL A 301 8.90 -29.85 26.83
CA VAL A 301 9.10 -31.27 26.52
C VAL A 301 7.75 -31.92 26.28
N THR A 302 7.62 -32.67 25.18
CA THR A 302 6.45 -33.52 24.95
C THR A 302 6.57 -34.80 25.78
N ILE A 303 5.63 -35.02 26.68
CA ILE A 303 5.55 -36.21 27.54
C ILE A 303 4.24 -36.97 27.28
N VAL A 304 4.26 -38.28 27.54
CA VAL A 304 3.08 -39.14 27.50
C VAL A 304 2.71 -39.51 28.94
N CYS A 305 1.54 -39.07 29.37
CA CYS A 305 0.95 -39.44 30.67
C CYS A 305 -0.31 -40.26 30.40
N ASN A 306 -0.41 -41.49 30.94
CA ASN A 306 -1.58 -42.35 30.77
C ASN A 306 -2.08 -42.49 29.30
N GLY A 307 -1.16 -42.49 28.33
CA GLY A 307 -1.46 -42.61 26.91
C GLY A 307 -1.90 -41.32 26.19
N GLN A 308 -1.90 -40.18 26.88
CA GLN A 308 -2.16 -38.87 26.28
C GLN A 308 -0.90 -38.00 26.21
N PHE A 309 -0.79 -37.18 25.17
CA PHE A 309 0.37 -36.32 24.91
C PHE A 309 0.17 -34.95 25.53
N TYR A 310 1.16 -34.48 26.29
CA TYR A 310 1.18 -33.17 26.90
C TYR A 310 2.48 -32.45 26.52
N ASN A 311 2.38 -31.16 26.24
CA ASN A 311 3.53 -30.30 25.98
C ASN A 311 3.72 -29.43 27.23
N VAL A 312 4.75 -29.72 28.04
CA VAL A 312 4.92 -29.10 29.36
C VAL A 312 6.28 -28.43 29.47
N SER A 313 6.41 -27.39 30.30
CA SER A 313 7.71 -26.79 30.57
C SER A 313 8.63 -27.78 31.29
N ALA A 314 9.96 -27.63 31.14
CA ALA A 314 10.92 -28.47 31.84
C ALA A 314 10.78 -28.42 33.38
N GLU A 315 10.24 -27.32 33.92
CA GLU A 315 10.00 -27.13 35.35
C GLU A 315 8.72 -27.85 35.80
N ASP A 316 7.64 -27.77 35.01
CA ASP A 316 6.39 -28.49 35.25
C ASP A 316 6.55 -30.01 35.11
N ARG A 317 7.49 -30.45 34.26
CA ARG A 317 7.83 -31.88 34.08
C ARG A 317 8.18 -32.55 35.40
N LEU A 318 8.89 -31.88 36.31
CA LEU A 318 9.32 -32.48 37.58
C LEU A 318 8.15 -32.76 38.54
N ASN A 319 7.01 -32.10 38.33
CA ASN A 319 5.83 -32.20 39.19
C ASN A 319 4.82 -33.26 38.70
N LEU A 320 5.05 -33.89 37.55
CA LEU A 320 4.14 -34.85 36.94
C LEU A 320 4.57 -36.29 37.22
N THR A 321 3.79 -36.98 38.06
CA THR A 321 3.97 -38.42 38.33
C THR A 321 3.21 -39.26 37.30
N ASN A 322 3.77 -40.40 36.88
CA ASN A 322 3.25 -41.31 35.83
C ASN A 322 3.30 -40.79 34.38
N CYS A 323 4.31 -39.99 34.05
CA CYS A 323 4.57 -39.51 32.68
C CYS A 323 5.97 -39.90 32.20
N GLN A 324 6.13 -40.16 30.90
CA GLN A 324 7.43 -40.42 30.28
C GLN A 324 7.69 -39.52 29.07
N ASP A 325 8.95 -39.18 28.80
CA ASP A 325 9.32 -38.40 27.62
C ASP A 325 8.92 -39.15 26.34
N TYR A 326 8.26 -38.44 25.43
CA TYR A 326 8.00 -38.99 24.10
C TYR A 326 9.29 -38.99 23.29
N LYS A 327 9.85 -40.18 23.07
CA LYS A 327 10.93 -40.39 22.10
C LYS A 327 10.32 -40.84 20.78
N PRO A 328 10.32 -40.01 19.72
CA PRO A 328 9.87 -40.49 18.41
C PRO A 328 10.75 -41.66 17.98
N GLN A 329 10.14 -42.79 17.61
CA GLN A 329 10.87 -43.92 17.07
C GLN A 329 11.38 -43.55 15.67
N GLU A 330 12.68 -43.58 15.47
CA GLU A 330 13.30 -43.44 14.17
C GLU A 330 13.08 -44.72 13.34
N PHE A 331 12.56 -44.56 12.13
CA PHE A 331 12.39 -45.63 11.16
C PHE A 331 13.41 -45.49 10.03
N ILE A 332 14.00 -46.60 9.62
CA ILE A 332 14.91 -46.72 8.48
C ILE A 332 14.19 -47.49 7.37
N PRO A 333 14.01 -46.91 6.17
CA PRO A 333 13.53 -47.66 5.02
C PRO A 333 14.64 -48.60 4.50
N ILE A 334 14.33 -49.89 4.39
CA ILE A 334 15.24 -50.92 3.87
C ILE A 334 14.62 -51.63 2.66
N VAL A 335 15.46 -52.18 1.78
CA VAL A 335 15.09 -53.01 0.64
C VAL A 335 15.42 -54.47 0.93
N CYS A 336 14.39 -55.30 1.03
CA CYS A 336 14.50 -56.75 1.23
C CYS A 336 13.90 -57.47 0.01
N ASN A 337 14.68 -58.27 -0.72
CA ASN A 337 14.21 -59.02 -1.90
C ASN A 337 13.39 -58.17 -2.91
N GLY A 338 13.81 -56.92 -3.12
CA GLY A 338 13.14 -55.99 -4.05
C GLY A 338 11.92 -55.25 -3.49
N THR A 339 11.55 -55.46 -2.23
CA THR A 339 10.45 -54.76 -1.54
C THR A 339 11.00 -53.74 -0.55
N ILE A 340 10.44 -52.52 -0.53
CA ILE A 340 10.79 -51.48 0.43
C ILE A 340 9.91 -51.63 1.67
N MET A 341 10.51 -51.67 2.86
CA MET A 341 9.80 -51.70 4.14
C MET A 341 10.48 -50.80 5.18
N ASN A 342 9.72 -50.23 6.10
CA ASN A 342 10.25 -49.41 7.19
C ASN A 342 10.47 -50.29 8.42
N VAL A 343 11.68 -50.25 8.98
CA VAL A 343 12.03 -50.93 10.24
C VAL A 343 12.50 -49.91 11.27
N THR A 344 12.27 -50.15 12.56
CA THR A 344 12.84 -49.28 13.59
C THR A 344 14.37 -49.41 13.60
N VAL A 345 15.08 -48.38 14.07
CA VAL A 345 16.54 -48.46 14.27
C VAL A 345 16.93 -49.68 15.14
N GLN A 346 16.10 -50.05 16.12
CA GLN A 346 16.32 -51.21 16.98
C GLN A 346 16.10 -52.54 16.25
N ASP A 347 15.17 -52.60 15.30
CA ASP A 347 14.86 -53.82 14.54
C ASP A 347 15.78 -54.03 13.33
N ARG A 348 16.51 -52.99 12.90
CA ARG A 348 17.44 -53.05 11.75
C ARG A 348 18.42 -54.25 11.78
N PRO A 349 18.99 -54.68 12.92
CA PRO A 349 19.87 -55.86 12.99
C PRO A 349 19.17 -57.18 12.63
N ASN A 350 17.84 -57.27 12.72
CA ASN A 350 17.07 -58.48 12.39
C ASN A 350 16.93 -58.69 10.86
N TYR A 351 17.38 -57.75 10.04
CA TYR A 351 17.30 -57.78 8.58
C TYR A 351 18.70 -57.69 7.92
N PRO A 352 19.61 -58.64 8.19
CA PRO A 352 21.01 -58.55 7.74
C PRO A 352 21.17 -58.64 6.22
N ASN A 353 20.22 -59.25 5.52
CA ASN A 353 20.25 -59.43 4.06
C ASN A 353 19.59 -58.28 3.29
N CYS A 354 19.15 -57.22 3.98
CA CYS A 354 18.48 -56.08 3.38
C CYS A 354 19.39 -54.86 3.38
N THR A 355 19.31 -54.04 2.33
CA THR A 355 20.11 -52.82 2.20
C THR A 355 19.29 -51.58 2.52
N ASP A 356 19.93 -50.55 3.06
CA ASP A 356 19.23 -49.30 3.34
C ASP A 356 18.81 -48.64 2.02
N TYR A 357 17.56 -48.19 1.95
CA TYR A 357 17.01 -47.60 0.74
C TYR A 357 17.64 -46.21 0.53
N LYS A 358 18.34 -46.03 -0.59
CA LYS A 358 18.85 -44.74 -1.05
C LYS A 358 18.03 -44.26 -2.26
N PRO A 359 17.21 -43.21 -2.13
CA PRO A 359 16.43 -42.71 -3.26
C PRO A 359 17.35 -42.15 -4.36
N SER A 360 17.17 -42.64 -5.59
CA SER A 360 17.72 -42.03 -6.80
C SER A 360 16.81 -40.86 -7.22
N GLN A 361 17.39 -39.69 -7.53
CA GLN A 361 16.67 -38.42 -7.64
C GLN A 361 15.68 -38.26 -8.82
N ASN A 362 15.39 -39.29 -9.63
CA ASN A 362 14.57 -39.11 -10.83
C ASN A 362 13.68 -40.31 -11.22
N ILE A 363 13.13 -41.06 -10.25
CA ILE A 363 12.20 -42.16 -10.56
C ILE A 363 10.86 -41.91 -9.85
N THR A 364 9.80 -41.75 -10.65
CA THR A 364 8.41 -41.74 -10.16
C THR A 364 7.87 -43.16 -10.09
N TYR A 365 7.12 -43.44 -9.03
CA TYR A 365 6.52 -44.74 -8.79
C TYR A 365 4.98 -44.64 -8.74
N THR A 366 4.31 -45.71 -9.14
CA THR A 366 2.86 -45.88 -9.09
C THR A 366 2.54 -47.11 -8.26
N LEU A 367 1.64 -46.97 -7.29
CA LEU A 367 1.09 -48.10 -6.56
C LEU A 367 0.03 -48.80 -7.41
N ILE A 368 0.16 -50.11 -7.57
CA ILE A 368 -0.80 -50.96 -8.28
C ILE A 368 -1.28 -52.09 -7.37
N VAL A 369 -2.51 -52.56 -7.58
CA VAL A 369 -3.07 -53.73 -6.92
C VAL A 369 -3.02 -54.90 -7.90
N CYS A 370 -2.23 -55.92 -7.55
CA CYS A 370 -2.12 -57.17 -8.28
C CYS A 370 -2.60 -58.31 -7.37
N ASN A 371 -3.66 -59.03 -7.73
CA ASN A 371 -4.18 -60.17 -6.93
C ASN A 371 -4.33 -59.83 -5.43
N ALA A 372 -4.98 -58.71 -5.11
CA ALA A 372 -5.17 -58.19 -3.75
C ALA A 372 -3.88 -57.82 -2.97
N THR A 373 -2.72 -57.78 -3.65
CA THR A 373 -1.45 -57.33 -3.07
C THR A 373 -1.09 -55.97 -3.64
N LEU A 374 -0.70 -55.04 -2.77
CA LEU A 374 -0.22 -53.73 -3.17
C LEU A 374 1.24 -53.83 -3.60
N VAL A 375 1.55 -53.40 -4.83
CA VAL A 375 2.89 -53.45 -5.41
C VAL A 375 3.28 -52.06 -5.85
N ASN A 376 4.50 -51.63 -5.48
CA ASN A 376 5.05 -50.36 -5.92
C ASN A 376 5.88 -50.60 -7.19
N VAL A 377 5.47 -50.03 -8.33
CA VAL A 377 6.18 -50.19 -9.61
C VAL A 377 6.67 -48.85 -10.12
N THR A 378 7.79 -48.82 -10.85
CA THR A 378 8.21 -47.59 -11.52
C THR A 378 7.21 -47.24 -12.63
N THR A 379 7.07 -45.95 -12.95
CA THR A 379 6.22 -45.50 -14.08
C THR A 379 6.61 -46.18 -15.39
N GLN A 380 7.89 -46.53 -15.57
CA GLN A 380 8.40 -47.23 -16.76
C GLN A 380 8.01 -48.71 -16.79
N ASP A 381 7.99 -49.37 -15.63
CA ASP A 381 7.65 -50.80 -15.51
C ASP A 381 6.15 -51.09 -15.43
N ARG A 382 5.30 -50.05 -15.30
CA ARG A 382 3.83 -50.20 -15.22
C ARG A 382 3.25 -51.05 -16.35
N ASN A 383 3.81 -50.96 -17.55
CA ASN A 383 3.37 -51.72 -18.73
C ASN A 383 3.66 -53.23 -18.64
N ARG A 384 4.51 -53.68 -17.72
CA ARG A 384 4.80 -55.11 -17.48
C ARG A 384 3.75 -55.81 -16.62
N PHE A 385 2.81 -55.05 -16.03
CA PHE A 385 1.74 -55.56 -15.16
C PHE A 385 0.35 -55.21 -15.70
N PRO A 386 0.00 -55.60 -16.93
CA PRO A 386 -1.27 -55.20 -17.57
C PRO A 386 -2.52 -55.72 -16.83
N GLN A 387 -2.40 -56.80 -16.05
CA GLN A 387 -3.47 -57.38 -15.26
C GLN A 387 -3.75 -56.68 -13.92
N CYS A 388 -2.92 -55.71 -13.53
CA CYS A 388 -3.05 -55.01 -12.25
C CYS A 388 -3.70 -53.64 -12.45
N THR A 389 -4.45 -53.16 -11.45
CA THR A 389 -5.09 -51.85 -11.47
C THR A 389 -4.32 -50.85 -10.63
N ASP A 390 -4.39 -49.56 -10.95
CA ASP A 390 -3.74 -48.54 -10.14
C ASP A 390 -4.48 -48.43 -8.79
N PHE A 391 -3.72 -48.38 -7.70
CA PHE A 391 -4.29 -48.24 -6.36
C PHE A 391 -4.77 -46.80 -6.17
N VAL A 392 -6.09 -46.65 -5.95
CA VAL A 392 -6.70 -45.36 -5.61
C VAL A 392 -7.16 -45.44 -4.15
N PRO A 393 -6.65 -44.58 -3.24
CA PRO A 393 -7.05 -44.59 -1.84
C PRO A 393 -8.55 -44.32 -1.70
N SER A 394 -9.25 -45.18 -0.95
CA SER A 394 -10.66 -45.00 -0.62
C SER A 394 -10.83 -43.78 0.30
N GLY A 395 -11.28 -42.66 -0.28
CA GLY A 395 -11.46 -41.36 0.38
C GLY A 395 -11.59 -40.19 -0.60
N SER A 396 -11.15 -40.35 -1.84
CA SER A 396 -11.38 -39.36 -2.90
C SER A 396 -12.75 -39.58 -3.55
N VAL A 397 -13.71 -38.72 -3.21
CA VAL A 397 -15.00 -38.63 -3.92
C VAL A 397 -14.69 -38.29 -5.37
N GLN A 398 -14.87 -39.25 -6.28
CA GLN A 398 -14.70 -38.99 -7.70
C GLN A 398 -15.94 -38.26 -8.20
N ASN A 399 -15.74 -37.09 -8.79
CA ASN A 399 -16.72 -36.50 -9.69
C ASN A 399 -16.45 -37.04 -11.10
N VAL A 400 -17.52 -37.41 -11.80
CA VAL A 400 -17.50 -37.77 -13.21
C VAL A 400 -17.98 -36.59 -14.04
N THR A 401 -17.25 -36.33 -15.13
CA THR A 401 -17.63 -35.29 -16.09
C THR A 401 -18.61 -35.87 -17.09
N ILE A 402 -19.78 -35.26 -17.20
CA ILE A 402 -20.91 -35.75 -17.98
C ILE A 402 -21.41 -34.66 -18.92
N VAL A 403 -22.00 -35.03 -20.05
CA VAL A 403 -22.64 -34.09 -20.97
C VAL A 403 -24.13 -34.32 -20.96
N CYS A 404 -24.89 -33.30 -20.57
CA CYS A 404 -26.35 -33.30 -20.59
C CYS A 404 -26.83 -32.16 -21.50
N ALA A 405 -27.59 -32.47 -22.55
CA ALA A 405 -28.13 -31.48 -23.49
C ALA A 405 -27.09 -30.45 -24.02
N GLY A 406 -25.87 -30.93 -24.32
CA GLY A 406 -24.78 -30.10 -24.85
C GLY A 406 -24.02 -29.25 -23.82
N LYS A 407 -24.32 -29.37 -22.53
CA LYS A 407 -23.59 -28.70 -21.44
C LYS A 407 -22.81 -29.72 -20.61
N VAL A 408 -21.61 -29.34 -20.18
CA VAL A 408 -20.69 -30.20 -19.41
C VAL A 408 -20.89 -29.95 -17.91
N TYR A 409 -21.12 -31.01 -17.15
CA TYR A 409 -21.29 -30.98 -15.70
C TYR A 409 -20.27 -31.90 -15.04
N ASN A 410 -19.76 -31.52 -13.88
CA ASN A 410 -18.93 -32.38 -13.05
C ASN A 410 -19.78 -32.80 -11.85
N VAL A 411 -20.21 -34.06 -11.80
CA VAL A 411 -21.18 -34.56 -10.81
C VAL A 411 -20.58 -35.70 -10.02
N SER A 412 -21.01 -35.90 -8.77
CA SER A 412 -20.61 -37.07 -8.00
C SER A 412 -21.08 -38.36 -8.70
N VAL A 413 -20.38 -39.48 -8.46
CA VAL A 413 -20.83 -40.80 -8.98
C VAL A 413 -22.24 -41.17 -8.50
N GLU A 414 -22.64 -40.72 -7.31
CA GLU A 414 -24.01 -40.94 -6.80
C GLU A 414 -25.05 -40.12 -7.57
N ASP A 415 -24.72 -38.90 -7.96
CA ASP A 415 -25.63 -38.02 -8.69
C ASP A 415 -25.70 -38.37 -10.19
N ARG A 416 -24.62 -38.97 -10.74
CA ARG A 416 -24.61 -39.56 -12.09
C ARG A 416 -25.77 -40.53 -12.29
N ILE A 417 -26.07 -41.38 -11.30
CA ILE A 417 -27.12 -42.42 -11.39
C ILE A 417 -28.53 -41.78 -11.44
N LYS A 418 -28.68 -40.56 -10.92
CA LYS A 418 -29.97 -39.84 -10.86
C LYS A 418 -30.27 -39.03 -12.13
N LEU A 419 -29.28 -38.83 -13.00
CA LEU A 419 -29.39 -37.97 -14.18
C LEU A 419 -29.65 -38.80 -15.44
N SER A 420 -30.92 -39.14 -15.67
CA SER A 420 -31.37 -39.74 -16.94
C SER A 420 -31.23 -38.71 -18.09
N ASN A 421 -30.63 -39.11 -19.21
CA ASN A 421 -30.33 -38.31 -20.43
C ASN A 421 -28.96 -37.58 -20.46
N CYS A 422 -27.96 -38.09 -19.74
CA CYS A 422 -26.58 -37.59 -19.79
C CYS A 422 -25.59 -38.70 -20.17
N GLU A 423 -24.59 -38.40 -20.98
CA GLU A 423 -23.55 -39.35 -21.38
C GLU A 423 -22.22 -39.03 -20.68
N ASP A 424 -21.33 -40.03 -20.55
CA ASP A 424 -19.99 -39.78 -19.99
C ASP A 424 -19.20 -38.95 -21.00
N TYR A 425 -18.49 -37.93 -20.51
CA TYR A 425 -17.63 -37.14 -21.39
C TYR A 425 -16.41 -37.98 -21.77
N HIS A 426 -16.41 -38.53 -22.99
CA HIS A 426 -15.24 -39.16 -23.57
C HIS A 426 -14.39 -38.10 -24.27
N PRO A 427 -13.16 -37.79 -23.77
CA PRO A 427 -12.28 -36.88 -24.49
C PRO A 427 -11.95 -37.45 -25.87
N PRO A 428 -11.84 -36.60 -26.91
CA PRO A 428 -11.50 -37.08 -28.25
C PRO A 428 -10.16 -37.83 -28.22
N LYS A 429 -10.11 -38.97 -28.91
CA LYS A 429 -8.90 -39.81 -29.01
C LYS A 429 -7.72 -38.95 -29.50
N PRO A 430 -6.51 -39.14 -28.96
CA PRO A 430 -5.35 -38.33 -29.32
C PRO A 430 -5.09 -38.45 -30.83
N TYR A 431 -5.01 -37.31 -31.50
CA TYR A 431 -4.63 -37.24 -32.91
C TYR A 431 -3.16 -37.64 -33.05
N PHE A 432 -2.89 -38.47 -34.06
CA PHE A 432 -1.55 -38.87 -34.44
C PHE A 432 -1.22 -38.25 -35.80
N THR A 433 0.00 -37.73 -35.94
CA THR A 433 0.57 -37.24 -37.19
C THR A 433 1.56 -38.27 -37.71
N ILE A 434 1.52 -38.58 -39.01
CA ILE A 434 2.53 -39.42 -39.65
C ILE A 434 3.61 -38.48 -40.21
N LEU A 435 4.86 -38.72 -39.86
CA LEU A 435 6.02 -37.97 -40.34
C LEU A 435 6.83 -38.85 -41.30
N ASP A 436 7.32 -38.27 -42.39
CA ASP A 436 8.32 -38.84 -43.29
C ASP A 436 9.72 -38.41 -42.84
N CYS A 437 10.52 -39.38 -42.40
CA CYS A 437 11.85 -39.19 -41.87
C CYS A 437 12.89 -39.83 -42.80
N ASN A 438 13.00 -39.37 -44.05
CA ASN A 438 13.98 -39.85 -45.03
C ASN A 438 14.01 -41.39 -45.17
N LYS A 439 12.87 -41.98 -45.60
CA LYS A 439 12.59 -43.43 -45.87
C LYS A 439 11.83 -44.21 -44.79
N TYR A 440 11.47 -43.59 -43.68
CA TYR A 440 10.63 -44.21 -42.64
C TYR A 440 9.43 -43.34 -42.32
N LEU A 441 8.25 -43.96 -42.22
CA LEU A 441 7.03 -43.29 -41.76
C LEU A 441 6.87 -43.49 -40.26
N LEU A 442 6.87 -42.40 -39.50
CA LEU A 442 6.78 -42.40 -38.06
C LEU A 442 5.43 -41.84 -37.61
N LYS A 443 4.60 -42.66 -36.95
CA LYS A 443 3.31 -42.23 -36.38
C LYS A 443 3.53 -41.70 -34.96
N VAL A 444 3.42 -40.39 -34.77
CA VAL A 444 3.66 -39.74 -33.48
C VAL A 444 2.42 -38.99 -33.00
N PRO A 445 2.16 -38.86 -31.69
CA PRO A 445 1.12 -37.96 -31.19
C PRO A 445 1.35 -36.55 -31.73
N THR A 446 0.30 -35.86 -32.18
CA THR A 446 0.44 -34.53 -32.84
C THR A 446 1.17 -33.50 -31.96
N LYS A 447 1.06 -33.61 -30.63
CA LYS A 447 1.80 -32.77 -29.65
C LYS A 447 3.33 -32.95 -29.66
N ASP A 448 3.82 -34.06 -30.21
CA ASP A 448 5.24 -34.45 -30.17
C ASP A 448 5.95 -34.23 -31.52
N VAL A 449 5.28 -33.65 -32.52
CA VAL A 449 5.86 -33.42 -33.86
C VAL A 449 7.14 -32.58 -33.80
N ASN A 450 7.19 -31.56 -32.94
CA ASN A 450 8.35 -30.67 -32.79
C ASN A 450 9.60 -31.38 -32.23
N LYS A 451 9.48 -32.60 -31.70
CA LYS A 451 10.62 -33.42 -31.25
C LYS A 451 11.36 -34.10 -32.42
N TYR A 452 10.82 -34.03 -33.64
CA TYR A 452 11.39 -34.66 -34.83
C TYR A 452 11.67 -33.62 -35.94
N PRO A 453 12.60 -32.66 -35.70
CA PRO A 453 12.80 -31.50 -36.59
C PRO A 453 13.33 -31.86 -37.99
N TYR A 454 13.86 -33.08 -38.17
CA TYR A 454 14.36 -33.58 -39.45
C TYR A 454 13.32 -34.39 -40.25
N CYS A 455 12.09 -34.50 -39.73
CA CYS A 455 11.00 -35.19 -40.40
C CYS A 455 9.91 -34.21 -40.83
N THR A 456 9.32 -34.42 -42.00
CA THR A 456 8.21 -33.60 -42.50
C THR A 456 6.89 -34.34 -42.35
N PRO A 457 5.75 -33.66 -42.15
CA PRO A 457 4.46 -34.34 -42.18
C PRO A 457 4.27 -35.10 -43.50
N TYR A 458 4.03 -36.40 -43.44
CA TYR A 458 3.84 -37.23 -44.61
C TYR A 458 2.51 -36.88 -45.27
N ILE A 459 2.57 -36.36 -46.49
CA ILE A 459 1.41 -36.08 -47.33
C ILE A 459 1.32 -37.20 -48.37
N PRO A 460 0.33 -38.10 -48.31
CA PRO A 460 0.16 -39.14 -49.32
C PRO A 460 -0.08 -38.47 -50.68
N SER A 461 0.78 -38.75 -51.65
CA SER A 461 0.59 -38.35 -53.05
C SER A 461 -0.69 -39.00 -53.58
N GLY A 462 -1.80 -38.25 -53.55
CA GLY A 462 -3.13 -38.69 -53.99
C GLY A 462 -4.33 -38.17 -53.17
N SER A 463 -4.12 -37.45 -52.05
CA SER A 463 -5.22 -36.88 -51.25
C SER A 463 -5.53 -35.43 -51.62
N THR A 464 -6.72 -35.15 -52.15
CA THR A 464 -7.16 -33.81 -52.61
C THR A 464 -7.64 -32.88 -51.50
N ASN A 465 -7.67 -33.32 -50.23
CA ASN A 465 -8.17 -32.49 -49.13
C ASN A 465 -7.06 -31.64 -48.51
N THR A 466 -6.68 -30.57 -49.22
CA THR A 466 -5.91 -29.47 -48.63
C THR A 466 -6.87 -28.47 -47.99
N THR A 467 -6.71 -28.21 -46.70
CA THR A 467 -7.42 -27.13 -46.00
C THR A 467 -6.64 -25.82 -46.15
N VAL A 468 -7.36 -24.73 -46.42
CA VAL A 468 -6.83 -23.36 -46.50
C VAL A 468 -7.39 -22.58 -45.32
N THR A 469 -6.52 -21.87 -44.60
CA THR A 469 -6.92 -20.94 -43.55
C THR A 469 -7.34 -19.61 -44.17
N ILE A 470 -8.54 -19.12 -43.84
CA ILE A 470 -9.10 -17.86 -44.35
C ILE A 470 -9.51 -16.94 -43.21
N VAL A 471 -9.48 -15.63 -43.46
CA VAL A 471 -9.98 -14.59 -42.57
C VAL A 471 -11.26 -14.00 -43.16
N CYS A 472 -12.37 -14.14 -42.43
CA CYS A 472 -13.67 -13.56 -42.79
C CYS A 472 -14.10 -12.59 -41.68
N LYS A 473 -14.25 -11.29 -41.99
CA LYS A 473 -14.75 -10.28 -41.03
C LYS A 473 -14.03 -10.31 -39.66
N GLY A 474 -12.71 -10.57 -39.67
CA GLY A 474 -11.87 -10.61 -38.47
C GLY A 474 -11.80 -11.97 -37.75
N TYR A 475 -12.48 -13.00 -38.24
CA TYR A 475 -12.43 -14.36 -37.68
C TYR A 475 -11.66 -15.31 -38.60
N VAL A 476 -10.89 -16.23 -38.01
CA VAL A 476 -10.03 -17.17 -38.73
C VAL A 476 -10.69 -18.55 -38.79
N PHE A 477 -10.83 -19.10 -40.00
CA PHE A 477 -11.46 -20.39 -40.27
C PHE A 477 -10.52 -21.28 -41.09
N ASN A 478 -10.55 -22.59 -40.86
CA ASN A 478 -9.96 -23.57 -41.77
C ASN A 478 -11.08 -24.15 -42.65
N VAL A 479 -10.98 -23.95 -43.96
CA VAL A 479 -11.94 -24.48 -44.93
C VAL A 479 -11.23 -25.42 -45.88
N THR A 480 -11.90 -26.43 -46.41
CA THR A 480 -11.31 -27.24 -47.49
C THR A 480 -11.14 -26.39 -48.76
N LYS A 481 -10.22 -26.78 -49.65
CA LYS A 481 -10.01 -26.09 -50.92
C LYS A 481 -11.29 -26.00 -51.77
N ASP A 482 -12.16 -27.01 -51.69
CA ASP A 482 -13.45 -27.02 -52.40
C ASP A 482 -14.46 -26.05 -51.75
N GLU A 483 -14.47 -25.97 -50.42
CA GLU A 483 -15.32 -25.03 -49.67
C GLU A 483 -14.86 -23.58 -49.79
N ARG A 484 -13.58 -23.32 -50.09
CA ARG A 484 -13.02 -21.97 -50.24
C ARG A 484 -13.82 -21.09 -51.20
N SER A 485 -14.37 -21.68 -52.26
CA SER A 485 -15.20 -21.01 -53.26
C SER A 485 -16.50 -20.43 -52.70
N LYS A 486 -17.00 -20.95 -51.58
CA LYS A 486 -18.23 -20.51 -50.89
C LYS A 486 -18.03 -19.27 -50.02
N TYR A 487 -16.78 -18.84 -49.80
CA TYR A 487 -16.41 -17.73 -48.92
C TYR A 487 -15.79 -16.58 -49.73
N THR A 488 -16.59 -15.95 -50.59
CA THR A 488 -16.14 -14.91 -51.54
C THR A 488 -15.61 -13.65 -50.86
N ASP A 489 -16.10 -13.34 -49.65
CA ASP A 489 -15.77 -12.11 -48.92
C ASP A 489 -14.60 -12.28 -47.93
N CYS A 490 -13.80 -13.34 -48.09
CA CYS A 490 -12.74 -13.72 -47.17
C CYS A 490 -11.38 -13.79 -47.88
N THR A 491 -10.29 -13.51 -47.17
CA THR A 491 -8.92 -13.57 -47.69
C THR A 491 -8.16 -14.76 -47.12
N ASN A 492 -7.18 -15.30 -47.86
CA ASN A 492 -6.34 -16.38 -47.32
C ASN A 492 -5.40 -15.81 -46.26
N TYR A 493 -5.31 -16.49 -45.12
CA TYR A 493 -4.40 -16.13 -44.05
C TYR A 493 -2.99 -16.63 -44.38
N ASN A 494 -2.05 -15.70 -44.58
CA ASN A 494 -0.64 -16.00 -44.82
C ASN A 494 0.18 -15.41 -43.66
N PRO A 495 0.60 -16.21 -42.67
CA PRO A 495 1.40 -15.69 -41.57
C PRO A 495 2.82 -15.40 -42.05
N THR A 496 3.23 -14.14 -41.97
CA THR A 496 4.66 -13.79 -41.99
C THR A 496 5.24 -14.12 -40.60
N PRO A 497 6.32 -14.92 -40.51
CA PRO A 497 6.91 -15.29 -39.23
C PRO A 497 7.62 -14.07 -38.62
N VAL A 498 7.17 -13.65 -37.44
CA VAL A 498 7.90 -12.73 -36.56
C VAL A 498 8.36 -13.57 -35.36
N TYR A 499 9.67 -13.64 -35.14
CA TYR A 499 10.29 -14.34 -34.01
C TYR A 499 10.21 -13.48 -32.73
N PRO A 500 9.95 -14.05 -31.53
CA PRO A 500 9.93 -13.32 -30.28
C PRO A 500 11.23 -13.52 -29.50
N GLU A 501 12.16 -12.58 -29.64
CA GLU A 501 13.21 -12.30 -28.66
C GLU A 501 13.05 -10.82 -28.28
N ASP A 502 12.52 -10.53 -27.07
CA ASP A 502 12.62 -9.24 -26.34
C ASP A 502 11.39 -8.87 -25.46
N HIS A 503 10.85 -9.82 -24.68
CA HIS A 503 9.92 -9.49 -23.59
C HIS A 503 10.38 -10.14 -22.27
N THR A 504 11.37 -9.53 -21.60
CA THR A 504 11.89 -10.02 -20.31
C THR A 504 11.40 -9.25 -19.07
N ASN A 505 10.50 -8.26 -19.19
CA ASN A 505 10.15 -7.40 -18.05
C ASN A 505 8.67 -7.38 -17.61
N SER A 506 7.81 -8.29 -18.07
CA SER A 506 6.45 -8.44 -17.50
C SER A 506 6.42 -9.57 -16.46
N THR A 507 6.23 -9.22 -15.19
CA THR A 507 6.07 -10.18 -14.07
C THR A 507 4.75 -10.96 -14.11
N TYR A 508 3.81 -10.54 -14.97
CA TYR A 508 2.49 -11.14 -15.12
C TYR A 508 2.15 -11.41 -16.58
N VAL A 509 1.34 -12.46 -16.80
CA VAL A 509 0.72 -12.84 -18.07
C VAL A 509 -0.80 -12.83 -17.88
N ILE A 510 -1.51 -12.18 -18.80
CA ILE A 510 -2.97 -12.24 -18.83
C ILE A 510 -3.38 -13.54 -19.53
N ILE A 511 -4.14 -14.37 -18.84
CA ILE A 511 -4.70 -15.63 -19.37
C ILE A 511 -6.22 -15.53 -19.48
N ASN A 512 -6.79 -16.16 -20.49
CA ASN A 512 -8.21 -16.39 -20.63
C ASN A 512 -8.54 -17.81 -20.16
N CYS A 513 -9.22 -17.90 -19.03
CA CYS A 513 -9.74 -19.14 -18.47
C CYS A 513 -11.24 -19.21 -18.71
N ASN A 514 -11.70 -19.94 -19.74
CA ASN A 514 -13.13 -20.14 -20.03
C ASN A 514 -13.95 -18.84 -20.17
N GLY A 515 -13.36 -17.80 -20.77
CA GLY A 515 -14.01 -16.51 -20.99
C GLY A 515 -13.72 -15.46 -19.91
N THR A 516 -13.00 -15.81 -18.84
CA THR A 516 -12.58 -14.87 -17.79
C THR A 516 -11.10 -14.55 -17.92
N LEU A 517 -10.75 -13.26 -18.00
CA LEU A 517 -9.37 -12.81 -18.01
C LEU A 517 -8.80 -12.78 -16.58
N LYS A 518 -7.62 -13.35 -16.39
CA LYS A 518 -6.89 -13.35 -15.11
C LYS A 518 -5.45 -12.92 -15.34
N ASN A 519 -4.92 -12.06 -14.46
CA ASN A 519 -3.51 -11.74 -14.45
C ASN A 519 -2.80 -12.72 -13.53
N VAL A 520 -1.86 -13.51 -14.06
CA VAL A 520 -1.12 -14.52 -13.27
C VAL A 520 0.36 -14.25 -13.39
N THR A 521 1.12 -14.47 -12.30
CA THR A 521 2.57 -14.37 -12.38
C THR A 521 3.12 -15.45 -13.33
N PHE A 522 4.33 -15.24 -13.83
CA PHE A 522 5.00 -16.26 -14.65
C PHE A 522 5.16 -17.60 -13.90
N GLU A 523 5.35 -17.53 -12.57
CA GLU A 523 5.48 -18.71 -11.71
C GLU A 523 4.13 -19.40 -11.47
N ASP A 524 3.05 -18.63 -11.32
CA ASP A 524 1.68 -19.16 -11.14
C ASP A 524 1.07 -19.67 -12.43
N ARG A 525 1.61 -19.28 -13.59
CA ARG A 525 1.12 -19.70 -14.91
C ARG A 525 0.99 -21.22 -15.05
N LYS A 526 1.87 -21.97 -14.37
CA LYS A 526 1.85 -23.45 -14.31
C LYS A 526 0.56 -24.02 -13.70
N ASN A 527 -0.13 -23.24 -12.86
CA ASN A 527 -1.38 -23.65 -12.21
C ASN A 527 -2.62 -23.46 -13.11
N TYR A 528 -2.46 -22.83 -14.28
CA TYR A 528 -3.56 -22.48 -15.19
C TYR A 528 -3.38 -23.12 -16.58
N MET A 529 -2.98 -24.39 -16.65
CA MET A 529 -2.64 -25.07 -17.91
C MET A 529 -3.79 -25.12 -18.94
N ASN A 530 -5.04 -25.04 -18.49
CA ASN A 530 -6.23 -25.07 -19.37
C ASN A 530 -6.66 -23.67 -19.86
N CYS A 531 -5.94 -22.62 -19.47
CA CYS A 531 -6.23 -21.26 -19.90
C CYS A 531 -5.30 -20.89 -21.06
N SER A 532 -5.83 -20.21 -22.07
CA SER A 532 -5.02 -19.70 -23.18
C SER A 532 -4.38 -18.38 -22.80
N ASP A 533 -3.12 -18.17 -23.17
CA ASP A 533 -2.50 -16.85 -23.04
C ASP A 533 -3.32 -15.85 -23.86
N TYR A 534 -3.87 -14.87 -23.19
CA TYR A 534 -4.69 -13.87 -23.84
C TYR A 534 -3.78 -12.77 -24.37
N ILE A 535 -3.30 -12.98 -25.59
CA ILE A 535 -2.60 -11.96 -26.35
C ILE A 535 -3.65 -11.25 -27.19
N ARG A 536 -4.42 -10.34 -26.59
CA ARG A 536 -4.78 -9.15 -27.37
C ARG A 536 -3.55 -8.27 -27.35
N PRO A 537 -3.01 -7.85 -28.51
CA PRO A 537 -2.16 -6.68 -28.53
C PRO A 537 -2.96 -5.59 -27.83
N ILE A 538 -2.50 -5.16 -26.66
CA ILE A 538 -2.95 -3.93 -26.03
C ILE A 538 -2.60 -2.87 -27.08
N PRO A 539 -3.57 -2.27 -27.79
CA PRO A 539 -3.25 -1.26 -28.76
C PRO A 539 -2.52 -0.15 -28.00
N GLU A 540 -1.31 0.19 -28.42
CA GLU A 540 -0.44 1.17 -27.71
C GLU A 540 -1.12 2.53 -27.54
N ASN A 541 -2.16 2.81 -28.33
CA ASN A 541 -2.91 4.06 -28.33
C ASN A 541 -4.09 4.08 -27.35
N ASN A 542 -4.39 2.98 -26.68
CA ASN A 542 -5.53 2.87 -25.78
C ASN A 542 -5.07 3.06 -24.33
N VAL A 543 -5.81 3.88 -23.59
CA VAL A 543 -5.61 4.09 -22.15
C VAL A 543 -6.30 2.95 -21.41
N TYR A 544 -5.59 2.30 -20.50
CA TYR A 544 -6.12 1.21 -19.69
C TYR A 544 -6.08 1.58 -18.22
N HIS A 545 -7.19 1.35 -17.52
CA HIS A 545 -7.34 1.53 -16.09
C HIS A 545 -7.26 0.18 -15.39
N ASN A 546 -6.61 0.12 -14.24
CA ASN A 546 -6.61 -1.05 -13.37
C ASN A 546 -7.67 -0.86 -12.29
N LEU A 547 -8.83 -1.49 -12.42
CA LEU A 547 -9.94 -1.35 -11.49
C LEU A 547 -9.96 -2.47 -10.44
N THR A 548 -10.10 -2.14 -9.16
CA THR A 548 -10.47 -3.10 -8.12
C THR A 548 -11.99 -3.20 -8.03
N CYS A 549 -12.56 -4.29 -8.55
CA CYS A 549 -13.98 -4.61 -8.48
C CYS A 549 -14.19 -5.79 -7.51
N ASN A 550 -14.91 -5.61 -6.40
CA ASN A 550 -15.17 -6.69 -5.42
C ASN A 550 -13.89 -7.44 -4.98
N GLY A 551 -12.81 -6.70 -4.72
CA GLY A 551 -11.51 -7.26 -4.33
C GLY A 551 -10.72 -7.93 -5.46
N THR A 552 -11.19 -7.84 -6.71
CA THR A 552 -10.50 -8.39 -7.89
C THR A 552 -10.02 -7.27 -8.80
N ASN A 553 -8.78 -7.31 -9.26
CA ASN A 553 -8.23 -6.34 -10.20
C ASN A 553 -8.63 -6.69 -11.65
N VAL A 554 -9.16 -5.72 -12.37
CA VAL A 554 -9.62 -5.83 -13.76
C VAL A 554 -9.00 -4.70 -14.56
N ILE A 555 -8.28 -5.03 -15.63
CA ILE A 555 -7.74 -4.04 -16.56
C ILE A 555 -8.83 -3.72 -17.58
N VAL A 556 -9.30 -2.48 -17.62
CA VAL A 556 -10.35 -2.04 -18.54
C VAL A 556 -9.82 -0.94 -19.44
N GLU A 557 -10.26 -0.92 -20.69
CA GLU A 557 -9.99 0.21 -21.57
C GLU A 557 -10.79 1.44 -21.08
N GLU A 558 -10.25 2.66 -21.19
CA GLU A 558 -10.90 3.90 -20.69
C GLU A 558 -12.36 4.03 -21.14
N ARG A 559 -12.68 3.65 -22.38
CA ARG A 559 -14.06 3.65 -22.91
C ARG A 559 -15.03 2.67 -22.23
N GLU A 560 -14.50 1.67 -21.53
CA GLU A 560 -15.26 0.64 -20.81
C GLU A 560 -15.43 0.97 -19.32
N MET A 561 -14.85 2.07 -18.83
CA MET A 561 -14.96 2.53 -17.44
C MET A 561 -16.41 2.66 -16.97
N ASN A 562 -17.29 3.17 -17.84
CA ASN A 562 -18.71 3.35 -17.52
C ASN A 562 -19.46 2.05 -17.22
N ASN A 563 -18.90 0.89 -17.63
CA ASN A 563 -19.50 -0.42 -17.37
C ASN A 563 -19.09 -1.00 -16.00
N HIS A 564 -18.16 -0.36 -15.30
CA HIS A 564 -17.55 -0.85 -14.07
C HIS A 564 -17.91 0.05 -12.88
N THR A 565 -19.19 0.40 -12.76
CA THR A 565 -19.71 1.19 -11.64
C THR A 565 -19.57 0.41 -10.33
N GLY A 566 -19.01 1.04 -9.30
CA GLY A 566 -18.73 0.40 -8.00
C GLY A 566 -17.35 -0.25 -7.89
N CYS A 567 -16.49 -0.13 -8.91
CA CYS A 567 -15.07 -0.47 -8.80
C CYS A 567 -14.24 0.74 -8.37
N VAL A 568 -13.12 0.48 -7.68
CA VAL A 568 -12.12 1.51 -7.36
C VAL A 568 -11.11 1.55 -8.49
N ASP A 569 -10.94 2.71 -9.12
CA ASP A 569 -9.90 2.90 -10.13
C ASP A 569 -8.53 3.04 -9.46
N ASN A 570 -7.65 2.06 -9.67
CA ASN A 570 -6.28 2.08 -9.17
C ASN A 570 -5.31 2.78 -10.14
N GLY A 571 -5.82 3.38 -11.21
CA GLY A 571 -5.04 4.20 -12.13
C GLY A 571 -4.67 3.54 -13.44
N VAL A 572 -3.88 4.27 -14.23
CA VAL A 572 -3.61 3.92 -15.63
C VAL A 572 -2.40 3.00 -15.76
N LEU A 573 -2.59 1.81 -16.33
CA LEU A 573 -1.48 0.93 -16.72
C LEU A 573 -0.88 1.40 -18.04
N GLY A 574 0.43 1.64 -18.04
CA GLY A 574 1.18 1.91 -19.27
C GLY A 574 0.83 3.25 -19.92
N PHE A 575 0.80 4.34 -19.14
CA PHE A 575 0.71 5.69 -19.71
C PHE A 575 1.99 6.00 -20.50
N SER A 576 2.00 5.59 -21.76
CA SER A 576 3.09 5.74 -22.72
C SER A 576 2.62 6.64 -23.85
N ASN A 577 3.11 7.88 -23.90
CA ASN A 577 2.76 8.83 -24.95
C ASN A 577 4.03 9.37 -25.61
N SER A 578 4.04 9.39 -26.95
CA SER A 578 5.12 9.99 -27.74
C SER A 578 4.53 10.93 -28.80
N ASP A 579 5.13 12.11 -28.97
CA ASP A 579 4.80 13.06 -30.04
C ASP A 579 3.33 13.55 -30.02
N GLN A 580 2.70 13.51 -28.85
CA GLN A 580 1.29 13.88 -28.68
C GLN A 580 1.11 15.28 -28.09
N VAL A 581 -0.02 15.91 -28.44
CA VAL A 581 -0.57 17.06 -27.72
C VAL A 581 -1.74 16.59 -26.88
N ILE A 582 -1.57 16.59 -25.56
CA ILE A 582 -2.58 16.18 -24.60
C ILE A 582 -3.13 17.44 -23.94
N ASN A 583 -4.45 17.64 -24.01
CA ASN A 583 -5.11 18.82 -23.47
C ASN A 583 -6.20 18.43 -22.47
N ASN A 584 -6.32 19.19 -21.38
CA ASN A 584 -7.46 19.13 -20.45
C ASN A 584 -7.71 17.72 -19.91
N ARG A 585 -6.65 17.05 -19.45
CA ARG A 585 -6.75 15.71 -18.84
C ARG A 585 -6.57 15.82 -17.33
N THR A 586 -7.18 14.89 -16.61
CA THR A 586 -7.06 14.79 -15.17
C THR A 586 -6.67 13.36 -14.80
N LEU A 587 -5.62 13.22 -14.01
CA LEU A 587 -5.13 12.00 -13.39
C LEU A 587 -5.27 12.20 -11.88
N ASP A 588 -6.33 11.66 -11.27
CA ASP A 588 -6.61 11.84 -9.84
C ASP A 588 -6.54 10.49 -9.13
N GLY A 589 -5.73 10.40 -8.06
CA GLY A 589 -5.57 9.18 -7.27
C GLY A 589 -4.92 8.01 -8.01
N VAL A 590 -4.19 8.25 -9.11
CA VAL A 590 -3.68 7.15 -9.95
C VAL A 590 -2.32 6.66 -9.49
N GLU A 591 -2.12 5.33 -9.48
CA GLU A 591 -0.80 4.73 -9.34
C GLU A 591 -0.30 4.24 -10.70
N VAL A 592 0.85 4.74 -11.15
CA VAL A 592 1.41 4.44 -12.48
C VAL A 592 2.86 4.00 -12.33
N LYS A 593 3.14 2.73 -12.62
CA LYS A 593 4.52 2.23 -12.73
C LYS A 593 5.01 2.29 -14.17
N GLY A 594 6.21 2.84 -14.36
CA GLY A 594 6.88 2.85 -15.67
C GLY A 594 6.26 3.78 -16.70
N MET A 595 5.62 4.88 -16.26
CA MET A 595 5.08 5.91 -17.15
C MET A 595 6.13 6.35 -18.18
N LYS A 596 5.78 6.50 -19.46
CA LYS A 596 6.68 7.00 -20.50
C LYS A 596 6.04 8.18 -21.21
N VAL A 597 6.69 9.33 -21.20
CA VAL A 597 6.22 10.50 -21.93
C VAL A 597 7.41 11.08 -22.68
N ASP A 598 7.36 11.06 -24.01
CA ASP A 598 8.45 11.58 -24.85
C ASP A 598 7.92 12.59 -25.86
N ASN A 599 8.62 13.70 -26.01
CA ASN A 599 8.31 14.73 -27.02
C ASN A 599 6.84 15.20 -27.03
N CYS A 600 6.19 15.27 -25.86
CA CYS A 600 4.78 15.63 -25.73
C CYS A 600 4.56 17.11 -25.36
N LYS A 601 3.36 17.61 -25.64
CA LYS A 601 2.84 18.87 -25.09
C LYS A 601 1.60 18.60 -24.25
N MET A 602 1.71 18.81 -22.95
CA MET A 602 0.69 18.56 -21.94
C MET A 602 0.10 19.91 -21.50
N ASN A 603 -1.04 20.32 -22.06
CA ASN A 603 -1.68 21.58 -21.70
C ASN A 603 -2.86 21.35 -20.75
N ASN A 604 -2.94 22.15 -19.68
CA ASN A 604 -4.00 22.04 -18.67
C ASN A 604 -4.15 20.61 -18.14
N LEU A 605 -3.04 19.93 -17.88
CA LEU A 605 -3.04 18.61 -17.25
C LEU A 605 -3.18 18.82 -15.72
N THR A 606 -4.09 18.10 -15.09
CA THR A 606 -4.18 18.06 -13.63
C THR A 606 -3.77 16.67 -13.16
N ILE A 607 -2.72 16.58 -12.34
CA ILE A 607 -2.33 15.35 -11.66
C ILE A 607 -2.51 15.56 -10.16
N ASN A 608 -3.43 14.83 -9.55
CA ASN A 608 -3.80 14.98 -8.15
C ASN A 608 -3.59 13.66 -7.43
N LYS A 609 -3.02 13.69 -6.22
CA LYS A 609 -2.93 12.54 -5.29
C LYS A 609 -2.41 11.25 -5.94
N SER A 610 -1.53 11.39 -6.93
CA SER A 610 -1.10 10.28 -7.78
C SER A 610 0.32 9.86 -7.44
N VAL A 611 0.62 8.58 -7.62
CA VAL A 611 1.95 8.01 -7.40
C VAL A 611 2.48 7.46 -8.70
N ILE A 612 3.59 8.02 -9.18
CA ILE A 612 4.24 7.62 -10.43
C ILE A 612 5.61 7.04 -10.08
N GLU A 613 5.76 5.74 -10.23
CA GLU A 613 6.99 5.01 -9.91
C GLU A 613 7.76 4.71 -11.20
N SER A 614 9.07 4.97 -11.22
CA SER A 614 9.93 4.69 -12.38
C SER A 614 9.45 5.33 -13.68
N GLY A 615 8.80 6.49 -13.59
CA GLY A 615 8.36 7.25 -14.75
C GLY A 615 9.52 7.86 -15.51
N LYS A 616 9.41 7.92 -16.83
CA LYS A 616 10.39 8.51 -17.75
C LYS A 616 9.70 9.59 -18.56
N VAL A 617 10.07 10.85 -18.32
CA VAL A 617 9.52 12.03 -19.01
C VAL A 617 10.67 12.72 -19.72
N GLU A 618 10.67 12.69 -21.06
CA GLU A 618 11.73 13.26 -21.88
C GLU A 618 11.14 14.28 -22.87
N LYS A 619 11.86 15.38 -23.11
CA LYS A 619 11.54 16.37 -24.16
C LYS A 619 10.09 16.90 -24.13
N THR A 620 9.50 16.94 -22.95
CA THR A 620 8.06 17.20 -22.79
C THR A 620 7.82 18.60 -22.24
N GLU A 621 6.77 19.27 -22.69
CA GLU A 621 6.31 20.56 -22.17
C GLU A 621 5.00 20.40 -21.40
N PHE A 622 5.01 20.69 -20.10
CA PHE A 622 3.80 20.90 -19.30
C PHE A 622 3.45 22.38 -19.27
N LYS A 623 2.23 22.73 -19.69
CA LYS A 623 1.78 24.12 -19.75
C LYS A 623 0.48 24.28 -19.00
N TYR A 624 0.39 25.31 -18.14
CA TYR A 624 -0.82 25.58 -17.35
C TYR A 624 -1.33 24.35 -16.59
N SER A 625 -0.41 23.45 -16.24
CA SER A 625 -0.75 22.19 -15.59
C SER A 625 -0.68 22.34 -14.07
N GLU A 626 -1.29 21.42 -13.36
CA GLU A 626 -1.35 21.41 -11.91
C GLU A 626 -0.98 20.03 -11.40
N PHE A 627 -0.07 19.99 -10.42
CA PHE A 627 0.35 18.79 -9.71
C PHE A 627 0.06 19.03 -8.24
N VAL A 628 -0.93 18.35 -7.67
CA VAL A 628 -1.30 18.47 -6.25
C VAL A 628 -1.07 17.14 -5.55
N ASP A 629 -0.31 17.14 -4.46
CA ASP A 629 -0.03 15.93 -3.65
C ASP A 629 0.41 14.74 -4.52
N THR A 630 1.23 15.02 -5.54
CA THR A 630 1.67 14.02 -6.52
C THR A 630 3.08 13.59 -6.21
N THR A 631 3.32 12.29 -6.21
CA THR A 631 4.63 11.69 -5.93
C THR A 631 5.21 11.05 -7.18
N PHE A 632 6.41 11.46 -7.55
CA PHE A 632 7.25 10.77 -8.53
C PHE A 632 8.41 10.09 -7.81
N SER A 633 8.39 8.76 -7.76
CA SER A 633 9.45 7.97 -7.13
C SER A 633 10.32 7.30 -8.19
N ASN A 634 11.65 7.31 -8.00
CA ASN A 634 12.65 6.70 -8.89
C ASN A 634 12.45 7.08 -10.37
N SER A 635 11.92 8.29 -10.62
CA SER A 635 11.53 8.75 -11.94
C SER A 635 12.62 9.61 -12.58
N LYS A 636 12.62 9.71 -13.91
CA LYS A 636 13.59 10.48 -14.69
C LYS A 636 12.89 11.53 -15.53
N PHE A 637 13.22 12.81 -15.29
CA PHE A 637 12.83 13.93 -16.15
C PHE A 637 14.07 14.42 -16.91
N GLU A 638 14.06 14.42 -18.24
CA GLU A 638 15.16 14.96 -19.06
C GLU A 638 14.63 15.92 -20.13
N GLU A 639 15.28 17.07 -20.31
CA GLU A 639 14.94 18.06 -21.35
C GLU A 639 13.46 18.48 -21.32
N THR A 640 12.87 18.56 -20.12
CA THR A 640 11.45 18.80 -19.88
C THR A 640 11.22 20.24 -19.40
N SER A 641 10.12 20.88 -19.77
CA SER A 641 9.78 22.22 -19.27
C SER A 641 8.40 22.28 -18.64
N PHE A 642 8.30 22.95 -17.49
CA PHE A 642 7.07 23.28 -16.79
C PHE A 642 6.80 24.79 -16.93
N LYS A 643 5.85 25.16 -17.77
CA LYS A 643 5.50 26.55 -18.10
C LYS A 643 4.18 26.96 -17.46
N SER A 644 4.20 27.96 -16.58
CA SER A 644 3.01 28.42 -15.86
C SER A 644 2.27 27.28 -15.15
N THR A 645 3.03 26.34 -14.58
CA THR A 645 2.53 25.15 -13.89
C THR A 645 2.50 25.41 -12.39
N GLN A 646 1.56 24.76 -11.69
CA GLN A 646 1.53 24.74 -10.23
C GLN A 646 1.92 23.37 -9.72
N LEU A 647 2.89 23.31 -8.81
CA LEU A 647 3.34 22.10 -8.13
C LEU A 647 3.14 22.31 -6.63
N ASN A 648 2.00 21.86 -6.11
CA ASN A 648 1.60 21.99 -4.71
C ASN A 648 1.76 20.64 -4.01
N ASP A 649 2.52 20.59 -2.92
CA ASP A 649 2.78 19.34 -2.19
C ASP A 649 3.38 18.24 -3.09
N PHE A 650 4.11 18.65 -4.13
CA PHE A 650 4.74 17.75 -5.09
C PHE A 650 5.96 17.06 -4.47
N LYS A 651 6.10 15.76 -4.67
CA LYS A 651 7.21 14.96 -4.13
C LYS A 651 7.98 14.31 -5.27
N PHE A 652 9.28 14.51 -5.31
CA PHE A 652 10.18 13.83 -6.23
C PHE A 652 11.27 13.13 -5.43
N VAL A 653 11.27 11.79 -5.45
CA VAL A 653 12.04 10.95 -4.52
C VAL A 653 12.91 9.96 -5.30
N GLY A 654 14.21 9.89 -5.00
CA GLY A 654 15.11 8.87 -5.57
C GLY A 654 15.33 8.95 -7.09
N GLY A 655 14.94 10.06 -7.73
CA GLY A 655 14.91 10.18 -9.19
C GLY A 655 16.04 11.02 -9.77
N SER A 656 15.97 11.28 -11.08
CA SER A 656 16.86 12.22 -11.78
C SER A 656 16.06 13.28 -12.51
N ILE A 657 16.44 14.55 -12.32
CA ILE A 657 15.95 15.70 -13.07
C ILE A 657 17.14 16.33 -13.78
N LYS A 658 17.13 16.32 -15.12
CA LYS A 658 18.23 16.81 -15.94
C LYS A 658 17.75 17.77 -17.02
N LYS A 659 18.36 18.96 -17.11
CA LYS A 659 17.97 19.99 -18.10
C LYS A 659 16.47 20.31 -18.04
N VAL A 660 15.96 20.59 -16.84
CA VAL A 660 14.53 20.87 -16.65
C VAL A 660 14.33 22.34 -16.31
N GLU A 661 13.40 23.00 -17.02
CA GLU A 661 13.07 24.42 -16.82
C GLU A 661 11.69 24.54 -16.15
N PHE A 662 11.60 25.18 -14.99
CA PHE A 662 10.35 25.61 -14.35
C PHE A 662 10.11 27.10 -14.65
N LYS A 663 9.47 27.38 -15.78
CA LYS A 663 9.23 28.74 -16.26
C LYS A 663 7.91 29.32 -15.77
N ASP A 664 7.94 30.47 -15.11
CA ASP A 664 6.75 31.14 -14.55
C ASP A 664 5.86 30.19 -13.70
N SER A 665 6.48 29.22 -13.02
CA SER A 665 5.79 28.10 -12.36
C SER A 665 5.91 28.20 -10.84
N MET A 666 4.83 27.92 -10.13
CA MET A 666 4.79 27.96 -8.67
C MET A 666 5.09 26.57 -8.10
N VAL A 667 6.08 26.47 -7.21
CA VAL A 667 6.39 25.23 -6.48
C VAL A 667 6.24 25.50 -5.00
N LYS A 668 5.20 24.92 -4.40
CA LYS A 668 4.80 25.18 -3.02
C LYS A 668 4.75 23.89 -2.21
N SER A 669 5.25 23.94 -0.98
CA SER A 669 5.21 22.82 -0.02
C SER A 669 5.79 21.51 -0.59
N SER A 670 6.68 21.61 -1.57
CA SER A 670 7.13 20.47 -2.36
C SER A 670 8.46 19.94 -1.85
N THR A 671 8.72 18.65 -2.04
CA THR A 671 9.92 17.97 -1.55
C THR A 671 10.66 17.31 -2.71
N PHE A 672 11.94 17.61 -2.83
CA PHE A 672 12.89 16.86 -3.65
C PHE A 672 13.80 16.12 -2.69
N SER A 673 13.83 14.79 -2.75
CA SER A 673 14.64 14.00 -1.83
C SER A 673 15.42 12.91 -2.55
N GLU A 674 16.67 12.69 -2.11
CA GLU A 674 17.56 11.64 -2.62
C GLU A 674 17.66 11.65 -4.15
N SER A 675 17.58 12.84 -4.76
CA SER A 675 17.43 13.02 -6.20
C SER A 675 18.65 13.69 -6.82
N TYR A 676 18.94 13.34 -8.08
CA TYR A 676 20.00 13.96 -8.87
C TYR A 676 19.43 15.11 -9.70
N LEU A 677 19.80 16.34 -9.37
CA LEU A 677 19.32 17.58 -10.01
C LEU A 677 20.48 18.23 -10.79
N LYS A 678 20.46 18.09 -12.11
CA LYS A 678 21.48 18.66 -13.01
C LYS A 678 20.87 19.61 -14.04
N ASP A 679 21.47 20.78 -14.26
CA ASP A 679 20.97 21.77 -15.24
C ASP A 679 19.48 22.12 -15.00
N VAL A 680 19.05 22.14 -13.73
CA VAL A 680 17.67 22.50 -13.38
C VAL A 680 17.62 24.00 -13.21
N SER A 681 16.71 24.65 -13.95
CA SER A 681 16.49 26.08 -13.86
C SER A 681 15.05 26.36 -13.48
N PHE A 682 14.87 27.44 -12.73
CA PHE A 682 13.56 27.94 -12.40
C PHE A 682 13.49 29.40 -12.85
N GLU A 683 13.18 29.60 -14.12
CA GLU A 683 13.18 30.93 -14.72
C GLU A 683 11.80 31.59 -14.59
N GLY A 684 11.74 32.92 -14.54
CA GLY A 684 10.50 33.69 -14.71
C GLY A 684 9.86 34.16 -13.40
N ALA A 685 9.19 35.30 -13.34
CA ALA A 685 9.43 36.53 -14.07
C ALA A 685 9.53 37.63 -13.01
N TYR A 686 10.74 37.88 -12.50
CA TYR A 686 11.06 39.15 -11.86
C TYR A 686 11.02 40.26 -12.92
N LYS A 687 9.82 40.62 -13.36
CA LYS A 687 9.51 41.95 -13.85
C LYS A 687 8.52 42.48 -12.85
N SER A 688 9.05 43.01 -11.74
CA SER A 688 8.31 43.86 -10.81
C SER A 688 7.41 44.75 -11.65
N ARG A 689 6.12 44.43 -11.65
CA ARG A 689 5.13 45.17 -12.41
C ARG A 689 5.12 46.53 -11.72
N LYS A 690 5.73 47.55 -12.33
CA LYS A 690 5.67 48.93 -11.83
C LYS A 690 4.21 49.19 -11.44
N GLU A 691 4.00 49.45 -10.16
CA GLU A 691 2.71 49.78 -9.57
C GLU A 691 2.02 50.81 -10.45
N GLY A 692 0.93 50.45 -11.13
CA GLY A 692 0.40 51.38 -12.13
C GLY A 692 -0.93 51.07 -12.79
N HIS A 693 -1.49 49.85 -12.75
CA HIS A 693 -2.81 49.63 -13.33
C HIS A 693 -3.66 48.62 -12.54
N LYS A 694 -4.50 49.18 -11.65
CA LYS A 694 -5.71 48.53 -11.12
C LYS A 694 -6.71 48.34 -12.27
N LYS A 695 -6.86 47.11 -12.77
CA LYS A 695 -8.15 46.58 -13.27
C LYS A 695 -8.09 45.05 -13.45
N SER A 696 -8.65 44.36 -12.46
CA SER A 696 -9.52 43.18 -12.57
C SER A 696 -9.22 42.18 -13.70
N ILE A 697 -8.24 41.31 -13.47
CA ILE A 697 -8.25 39.91 -13.92
C ILE A 697 -7.67 39.09 -12.77
N LYS A 698 -8.27 37.93 -12.44
CA LYS A 698 -7.73 36.88 -11.56
C LYS A 698 -6.34 36.45 -12.04
N LYS A 699 -5.33 37.24 -11.68
CA LYS A 699 -3.95 37.22 -12.17
C LYS A 699 -3.05 37.30 -10.94
N GLU A 700 -3.27 36.38 -10.02
CA GLU A 700 -2.34 36.09 -8.94
C GLU A 700 -1.04 35.58 -9.58
N ALA A 701 0.07 35.95 -8.96
CA ALA A 701 1.37 36.24 -9.56
C ALA A 701 1.93 35.18 -10.54
N ARG A 702 2.44 35.66 -11.68
CA ARG A 702 3.26 34.90 -12.63
C ARG A 702 4.74 35.00 -12.25
N GLU A 703 5.06 34.68 -11.01
CA GLU A 703 6.44 34.58 -10.54
C GLU A 703 6.74 33.12 -10.28
N SER A 704 7.92 32.64 -10.68
CA SER A 704 8.41 31.35 -10.22
C SER A 704 8.78 31.52 -8.75
N VAL A 705 7.97 30.93 -7.88
CA VAL A 705 8.10 30.99 -6.43
C VAL A 705 8.42 29.60 -5.94
N LEU A 706 9.52 29.45 -5.21
CA LEU A 706 9.72 28.31 -4.30
C LEU A 706 9.24 28.76 -2.93
N SER A 707 8.13 28.20 -2.46
CA SER A 707 7.60 28.46 -1.12
C SER A 707 7.56 27.16 -0.33
N SER A 708 8.21 27.10 0.83
CA SER A 708 8.17 25.92 1.69
C SER A 708 8.70 24.66 0.98
N VAL A 709 9.75 24.82 0.16
CA VAL A 709 10.33 23.72 -0.63
C VAL A 709 11.51 23.13 0.11
N THR A 710 11.58 21.79 0.20
CA THR A 710 12.68 21.08 0.85
C THR A 710 13.49 20.29 -0.18
N PHE A 711 14.81 20.49 -0.19
CA PHE A 711 15.78 19.67 -0.92
C PHE A 711 16.56 18.83 0.09
N PHE A 712 16.29 17.53 0.15
CA PHE A 712 16.87 16.62 1.15
C PHE A 712 17.78 15.57 0.50
N LYS A 713 19.07 15.57 0.82
CA LYS A 713 20.08 14.65 0.25
C LYS A 713 20.09 14.64 -1.29
N CYS A 714 19.81 15.80 -1.90
CA CYS A 714 19.90 15.96 -3.34
C CYS A 714 21.34 16.25 -3.76
N ASP A 715 21.74 15.74 -4.91
CA ASP A 715 22.89 16.24 -5.65
C ASP A 715 22.41 17.42 -6.50
N MET A 716 22.91 18.61 -6.22
CA MET A 716 22.50 19.87 -6.86
C MET A 716 23.60 20.46 -7.74
N THR A 717 24.46 19.60 -8.31
CA THR A 717 25.50 20.03 -9.24
C THR A 717 24.88 20.80 -10.42
N GLU A 718 25.32 22.04 -10.64
CA GLU A 718 24.81 22.93 -11.71
C GLU A 718 23.32 23.31 -11.55
N PHE A 719 22.82 23.34 -10.31
CA PHE A 719 21.48 23.84 -10.00
C PHE A 719 21.41 25.39 -10.11
N GLY A 720 20.59 25.90 -11.03
CA GLY A 720 20.46 27.33 -11.30
C GLY A 720 19.30 27.98 -10.56
N ILE A 721 19.58 28.90 -9.63
CA ILE A 721 18.58 29.64 -8.84
C ILE A 721 18.44 31.11 -9.29
N GLU A 722 18.84 31.43 -10.52
CA GLU A 722 18.82 32.81 -10.97
C GLU A 722 17.40 33.37 -11.05
N LYS A 723 17.17 34.56 -10.46
CA LYS A 723 15.93 35.36 -10.58
C LYS A 723 14.68 34.71 -9.98
N MET A 724 14.85 33.86 -8.99
CA MET A 724 13.76 33.27 -8.21
C MET A 724 13.40 34.07 -6.96
N ARG A 725 12.14 33.96 -6.54
CA ARG A 725 11.73 34.28 -5.17
C ARG A 725 11.76 33.01 -4.33
N LEU A 726 12.60 32.99 -3.31
CA LEU A 726 12.69 31.92 -2.32
C LEU A 726 11.95 32.35 -1.06
N GLN A 727 11.08 31.48 -0.55
CA GLN A 727 10.40 31.64 0.73
C GLN A 727 10.41 30.28 1.45
N ASP A 728 10.93 30.23 2.66
CA ASP A 728 10.95 29.01 3.49
C ASP A 728 11.57 27.80 2.75
N VAL A 729 12.66 28.01 2.01
CA VAL A 729 13.35 26.94 1.28
C VAL A 729 14.41 26.32 2.18
N ALA A 730 14.31 25.01 2.40
CA ALA A 730 15.27 24.22 3.16
C ALA A 730 16.15 23.40 2.22
N MET A 731 17.46 23.40 2.47
CA MET A 731 18.44 22.61 1.73
C MET A 731 19.31 21.85 2.73
N SER A 732 19.35 20.53 2.63
CA SER A 732 20.32 19.68 3.33
C SER A 732 20.99 18.82 2.27
N SER A 733 22.25 19.13 1.94
CA SER A 733 22.98 18.44 0.87
C SER A 733 23.62 17.15 1.38
N GLN A 734 24.04 16.26 0.48
CA GLN A 734 24.84 15.08 0.87
C GLN A 734 26.23 15.45 1.39
N GLU A 735 26.73 16.66 1.16
CA GLU A 735 28.09 17.05 1.58
C GLU A 735 28.19 17.24 3.09
N GLU A 736 27.13 17.66 3.77
CA GLU A 736 27.10 17.74 5.24
C GLU A 736 27.33 16.38 5.90
N LEU A 737 26.96 15.28 5.23
CA LEU A 737 27.18 13.90 5.70
C LEU A 737 28.59 13.37 5.43
N LYS A 738 29.33 13.93 4.47
CA LYS A 738 30.73 13.54 4.21
C LYS A 738 31.71 14.21 5.16
N SER A 739 31.35 15.35 5.75
CA SER A 739 32.14 15.95 6.85
C SER A 739 31.90 15.29 8.21
N GLU A 740 30.89 14.41 8.30
CA GLU A 740 30.55 13.62 9.50
C GLU A 740 31.03 12.16 9.43
N MET A 741 31.72 11.77 8.34
CA MET A 741 32.39 10.46 8.15
C MET A 741 33.90 10.63 8.09
#